data_AF-A0AAN6IEJ5-F1
#
_entry.id   AF-A0AAN6IEJ5-F1
#
_cell.length_a   1.000
_cell.length_b   1.000
_cell.length_c   1.000
_cell.angle_alpha   90.00
_cell.angle_beta   90.00
_cell.angle_gamma   90.00
#
_symmetry.space_group_name_H-M   'P 1'
#
loop_
_entity.id
_entity.type
_entity.pdbx_description
1 polymer ?
#
loop_
_entity_poly.entity_id
_entity_poly.type
_entity_poly.pdbx_seq_one_letter_code
_entity_poly.pdbx_strand_id
1 'polypeptide(L)'
;MPNESDAYALLCDAITKGSYPQSEELLTSDLSAELVPQLIIKIAETQRELKEEIKSTSKDGVGDVDEWISQAKQVQEDIARCREESKRIVEEHRRVQALREDAFDYQRKVELLNTEIEFTELLKNELDNANITAKALRGVEDCLLKDDPCAAATRIEELDNRTTDIPGSRTSTIIRDLRDEFRLKTRVRLEAKLTAQISIVREQQEARIDVRPDRLGSNAMHSDALVRALDQLGDFQDSVEPLMDKIKAFVLQPLRHSSRLKMTAYTVEENSISLELGRKTPTVELVLDFALDFIRFLHASFGSTLRAMAAKAVLADLMIVLVNDWLNPGLPTQLPMLDGLDELQNRVTRIQKELQRLQWDGHRQLQEWLEDIPRAWLNKRKAASLDAVRKAFTVSKGNLRQVERIERQSMARTTEDHGVVKKDADAWDAGWDEDAHDQLNTNEPPTTGDEEDANAWGFEEEEDEDTPADAPQDRTDIRRDDHAADDTGDAWGWDDDSPVRTRSEPANNQGQSHLDGFQPDSQDEQEVTLTEVYSISEIPDHIIEIIGKDISDAQTLSDTLHKGLDSSASRGLLALPTLALAMFRATAPSCYGASPALGDIHRYNDSLYIAERLRHLSVPAGMLLPHVDMDVKAMEKFARLAYSKEMETQRLIIWDLLEGAQGFTSCTQFPYSQEIENAVSSVVDHIRALHQHWKPVLSTSALMQSIGSLVTMVIAKVISSIEEMDDISEPESRRLTDYCQQIASLEVLFLSTAPPPPQRQSSSQHNHEHEAVPMSAVYVANWLKFQYLINILDSSLVDIKYLWTEGELSLEFRADEVVDLIRALFAESAHRRSAIAAIKGSRTSR
;
A
#
# COMPACT_ATOMS: atom_id res chain seq x y z
N MET A 1 144.10 123.59 -36.98
CA MET A 1 143.82 122.25 -36.41
C MET A 1 142.85 122.44 -35.24
N PRO A 2 141.55 122.53 -35.55
CA PRO A 2 140.48 122.77 -34.58
C PRO A 2 139.82 121.45 -34.13
N ASN A 3 139.05 121.48 -33.04
CA ASN A 3 138.17 120.37 -32.61
C ASN A 3 136.72 120.86 -32.52
N GLU A 4 136.09 121.02 -33.67
CA GLU A 4 134.73 120.60 -34.12
C GLU A 4 133.54 120.46 -33.15
N SER A 5 133.71 120.32 -31.82
CA SER A 5 132.64 120.19 -30.84
C SER A 5 131.85 121.49 -30.62
N ASP A 6 132.49 122.66 -30.74
CA ASP A 6 131.85 123.94 -30.35
C ASP A 6 130.85 124.45 -31.40
N ALA A 7 131.05 124.14 -32.68
CA ALA A 7 130.09 124.48 -33.74
C ALA A 7 128.73 123.78 -33.57
N TYR A 8 128.69 122.62 -32.90
CA TYR A 8 127.45 121.89 -32.61
C TYR A 8 126.56 122.62 -31.60
N ALA A 9 127.14 123.11 -30.50
CA ALA A 9 126.37 123.71 -29.40
C ALA A 9 125.61 124.96 -29.87
N LEU A 10 126.25 125.78 -30.71
CA LEU A 10 125.68 126.98 -31.30
C LEU A 10 124.51 126.70 -32.26
N LEU A 11 124.50 125.53 -32.92
CA LEU A 11 123.43 125.14 -33.83
C LEU A 11 122.17 124.65 -33.10
N CYS A 12 122.34 123.91 -32.00
CA CYS A 12 121.20 123.45 -31.17
C CYS A 12 120.47 124.61 -30.48
N ASP A 13 121.20 125.61 -29.97
CA ASP A 13 120.59 126.78 -29.32
C ASP A 13 119.83 127.68 -30.32
N ALA A 14 120.31 127.74 -31.57
CA ALA A 14 119.59 128.37 -32.68
C ALA A 14 118.27 127.65 -33.03
N ILE A 15 118.22 126.32 -32.92
CA ILE A 15 117.01 125.51 -33.18
C ILE A 15 115.98 125.63 -32.04
N THR A 16 116.39 125.59 -30.78
CA THR A 16 115.47 125.76 -29.64
C THR A 16 114.87 127.17 -29.56
N LYS A 17 115.54 128.17 -30.15
CA LYS A 17 115.11 129.58 -30.15
C LYS A 17 114.55 130.11 -31.48
N GLY A 18 114.75 129.40 -32.60
CA GLY A 18 114.18 129.74 -33.90
C GLY A 18 114.83 130.93 -34.62
N SER A 19 116.16 131.06 -34.55
CA SER A 19 116.91 132.20 -35.12
C SER A 19 118.16 131.77 -35.90
N TYR A 20 118.65 132.64 -36.79
CA TYR A 20 119.73 132.32 -37.75
C TYR A 20 121.13 132.56 -37.14
N PRO A 21 122.11 131.65 -37.31
CA PRO A 21 123.46 131.82 -36.76
C PRO A 21 124.24 132.96 -37.45
N GLN A 22 124.78 133.89 -36.66
CA GLN A 22 125.50 135.10 -37.14
C GLN A 22 126.97 135.16 -36.71
N SER A 23 127.53 134.10 -36.12
CA SER A 23 128.94 134.05 -35.70
C SER A 23 129.87 133.65 -36.85
N GLU A 24 130.92 134.45 -37.10
CA GLU A 24 131.87 134.23 -38.20
C GLU A 24 132.62 132.89 -38.13
N GLU A 25 132.82 132.36 -36.92
CA GLU A 25 133.43 131.04 -36.69
C GLU A 25 132.69 129.89 -37.41
N LEU A 26 131.38 130.05 -37.66
CA LEU A 26 130.51 129.08 -38.31
C LEU A 26 130.35 129.30 -39.83
N LEU A 27 130.85 130.43 -40.38
CA LEU A 27 130.64 130.79 -41.78
C LEU A 27 131.78 130.38 -42.72
N THR A 28 133.04 130.53 -42.31
CA THR A 28 134.22 130.23 -43.17
C THR A 28 135.46 129.76 -42.38
N SER A 29 135.25 129.13 -41.22
CA SER A 29 136.10 128.00 -40.85
C SER A 29 135.77 126.86 -41.81
N ASP A 30 136.67 126.47 -42.70
CA ASP A 30 136.36 125.47 -43.74
C ASP A 30 136.01 124.10 -43.13
N LEU A 31 134.82 123.59 -43.48
CA LEU A 31 134.35 122.27 -43.08
C LEU A 31 135.03 121.16 -43.90
N SER A 32 135.47 120.10 -43.22
CA SER A 32 135.80 118.82 -43.87
C SER A 32 134.53 117.99 -44.11
N ALA A 33 134.50 117.22 -45.21
CA ALA A 33 133.31 116.52 -45.71
C ALA A 33 132.82 115.34 -44.82
N GLU A 34 133.51 114.99 -43.74
CA GLU A 34 133.18 113.82 -42.89
C GLU A 34 132.21 114.12 -41.72
N LEU A 35 132.02 115.38 -41.31
CA LEU A 35 131.30 115.71 -40.07
C LEU A 35 129.78 115.91 -40.18
N VAL A 36 129.27 116.25 -41.35
CA VAL A 36 127.84 116.57 -41.56
C VAL A 36 126.87 115.45 -41.09
N PRO A 37 127.15 114.14 -41.30
CA PRO A 37 126.23 113.08 -40.88
C PRO A 37 126.01 112.97 -39.36
N GLN A 38 127.02 113.31 -38.55
CA GLN A 38 126.94 113.13 -37.09
C GLN A 38 126.02 114.15 -36.41
N LEU A 39 125.89 115.34 -37.00
CA LEU A 39 125.04 116.42 -36.48
C LEU A 39 123.54 116.12 -36.57
N ILE A 40 123.10 115.41 -37.61
CA ILE A 40 121.68 115.11 -37.85
C ILE A 40 121.10 114.17 -36.79
N ILE A 41 121.88 113.16 -36.36
CA ILE A 41 121.41 112.11 -35.44
C ILE A 41 121.02 112.69 -34.08
N LYS A 42 121.81 113.61 -33.52
CA LYS A 42 121.56 114.18 -32.18
C LYS A 42 120.32 115.08 -32.11
N ILE A 43 119.94 115.75 -33.20
CA ILE A 43 118.75 116.63 -33.21
C ILE A 43 117.44 115.84 -33.06
N ALA A 44 117.40 114.59 -33.53
CA ALA A 44 116.23 113.73 -33.37
C ALA A 44 115.98 113.29 -31.90
N GLU A 45 117.01 113.34 -31.05
CA GLU A 45 116.95 112.78 -29.70
C GLU A 45 116.23 113.70 -28.70
N THR A 46 116.45 115.01 -28.82
CA THR A 46 115.86 116.03 -27.92
C THR A 46 114.35 116.21 -28.12
N GLN A 47 113.84 115.99 -29.34
CA GLN A 47 112.40 116.11 -29.63
C GLN A 47 111.55 115.09 -28.86
N ARG A 48 112.14 113.96 -28.44
CA ARG A 48 111.45 112.86 -27.77
C ARG A 48 111.09 113.20 -26.31
N GLU A 49 111.92 113.95 -25.61
CA GLU A 49 111.78 114.18 -24.16
C GLU A 49 110.62 115.14 -23.84
N LEU A 50 110.47 116.23 -24.60
CA LEU A 50 109.41 117.23 -24.37
C LEU A 50 107.97 116.66 -24.46
N LYS A 51 107.81 115.50 -25.10
CA LYS A 51 106.51 114.86 -25.32
C LYS A 51 106.03 114.03 -24.13
N GLU A 52 106.93 113.62 -23.23
CA GLU A 52 106.57 112.89 -22.00
C GLU A 52 105.95 113.83 -20.96
N GLU A 53 106.48 115.05 -20.82
CA GLU A 53 106.11 115.99 -19.75
C GLU A 53 104.64 116.46 -19.82
N ILE A 54 104.15 116.85 -20.99
CA ILE A 54 102.74 117.29 -21.18
C ILE A 54 101.74 116.17 -20.83
N LYS A 55 102.19 114.90 -20.87
CA LYS A 55 101.36 113.72 -20.66
C LYS A 55 101.16 113.37 -19.18
N SER A 56 101.92 113.98 -18.25
CA SER A 56 101.77 113.71 -16.81
C SER A 56 100.61 114.48 -16.18
N THR A 57 100.47 115.78 -16.46
CA THR A 57 99.63 116.69 -15.65
C THR A 57 98.13 116.61 -15.92
N SER A 58 97.70 116.01 -17.05
CA SER A 58 96.27 115.86 -17.38
C SER A 58 95.55 114.74 -16.61
N LYS A 59 96.23 114.05 -15.69
CA LYS A 59 95.73 112.84 -15.03
C LYS A 59 94.96 113.04 -13.73
N ASP A 60 95.02 114.22 -13.10
CA ASP A 60 94.61 114.38 -11.69
C ASP A 60 93.13 114.78 -11.46
N GLY A 61 92.30 114.95 -12.51
CA GLY A 61 91.01 115.64 -12.41
C GLY A 61 89.73 114.89 -12.79
N VAL A 62 89.75 113.57 -13.02
CA VAL A 62 88.67 112.86 -13.76
C VAL A 62 87.76 111.96 -12.89
N GLY A 63 88.14 111.59 -11.67
CA GLY A 63 87.56 110.43 -10.97
C GLY A 63 86.09 110.52 -10.50
N ASP A 64 85.61 111.66 -10.02
CA ASP A 64 84.46 111.71 -9.07
C ASP A 64 83.06 111.68 -9.75
N VAL A 65 82.95 112.15 -11.00
CA VAL A 65 81.66 112.20 -11.73
C VAL A 65 81.30 110.87 -12.38
N ASP A 66 82.30 110.05 -12.74
CA ASP A 66 82.09 108.73 -13.33
C ASP A 66 81.45 107.75 -12.32
N GLU A 67 81.67 107.94 -11.02
CA GLU A 67 81.22 107.01 -9.98
C GLU A 67 79.69 106.97 -9.85
N TRP A 68 79.00 108.12 -9.87
CA TRP A 68 77.54 108.17 -9.78
C TRP A 68 76.84 107.66 -11.04
N ILE A 69 77.42 107.94 -12.22
CA ILE A 69 76.93 107.41 -13.49
C ILE A 69 77.10 105.88 -13.54
N SER A 70 78.13 105.33 -12.89
CA SER A 70 78.32 103.89 -12.77
C SER A 70 77.20 103.21 -11.95
N GLN A 71 76.81 103.78 -10.80
CA GLN A 71 75.83 103.17 -9.90
C GLN A 71 74.41 103.16 -10.48
N ALA A 72 73.98 104.25 -11.14
CA ALA A 72 72.66 104.29 -11.79
C ALA A 72 72.54 103.30 -12.96
N LYS A 73 73.62 103.14 -13.74
CA LYS A 73 73.71 102.09 -14.78
C LYS A 73 73.65 100.70 -14.17
N GLN A 74 74.39 100.46 -13.07
CA GLN A 74 74.40 99.19 -12.36
C GLN A 74 72.99 98.75 -11.92
N VAL A 75 72.17 99.65 -11.35
CA VAL A 75 70.79 99.32 -10.96
C VAL A 75 69.89 99.04 -12.17
N GLN A 76 70.06 99.78 -13.29
CA GLN A 76 69.32 99.50 -14.52
C GLN A 76 69.71 98.14 -15.13
N GLU A 77 71.00 97.80 -15.09
CA GLU A 77 71.53 96.49 -15.48
C GLU A 77 71.02 95.37 -14.56
N ASP A 78 70.93 95.60 -13.25
CA ASP A 78 70.40 94.62 -12.29
C ASP A 78 68.89 94.40 -12.49
N ILE A 79 68.09 95.43 -12.78
CA ILE A 79 66.66 95.25 -13.14
C ILE A 79 66.50 94.50 -14.46
N ALA A 80 67.34 94.78 -15.46
CA ALA A 80 67.37 94.01 -16.70
C ALA A 80 67.75 92.54 -16.45
N ARG A 81 68.75 92.31 -15.58
CA ARG A 81 69.19 90.97 -15.15
C ARG A 81 68.08 90.21 -14.43
N CYS A 82 67.41 90.82 -13.45
CA CYS A 82 66.26 90.22 -12.75
C CYS A 82 65.10 89.90 -13.69
N ARG A 83 64.85 90.72 -14.73
CA ARG A 83 63.81 90.44 -15.73
C ARG A 83 64.19 89.28 -16.64
N GLU A 84 65.45 89.17 -17.02
CA GLU A 84 65.96 88.04 -17.81
C GLU A 84 66.00 86.75 -16.98
N GLU A 85 66.41 86.83 -15.72
CA GLU A 85 66.35 85.73 -14.75
C GLU A 85 64.91 85.28 -14.49
N SER A 86 63.94 86.20 -14.39
CA SER A 86 62.52 85.85 -14.29
C SER A 86 62.00 85.13 -15.54
N LYS A 87 62.37 85.56 -16.76
CA LYS A 87 62.04 84.81 -17.99
C LYS A 87 62.67 83.43 -17.97
N ARG A 88 63.96 83.34 -17.59
CA ARG A 88 64.71 82.10 -17.49
C ARG A 88 64.08 81.13 -16.51
N ILE A 89 63.62 81.60 -15.34
CA ILE A 89 62.87 80.79 -14.36
C ILE A 89 61.55 80.30 -14.96
N VAL A 90 60.83 81.11 -15.73
CA VAL A 90 59.59 80.67 -16.42
C VAL A 90 59.89 79.65 -17.53
N GLU A 91 60.98 79.81 -18.28
CA GLU A 91 61.44 78.81 -19.27
C GLU A 91 61.89 77.51 -18.61
N GLU A 92 62.67 77.58 -17.54
CA GLU A 92 63.11 76.42 -16.75
C GLU A 92 61.89 75.73 -16.11
N HIS A 93 60.90 76.47 -15.61
CA HIS A 93 59.64 75.90 -15.12
C HIS A 93 58.84 75.20 -16.24
N ARG A 94 58.76 75.80 -17.43
CA ARG A 94 58.13 75.16 -18.60
C ARG A 94 58.88 73.89 -19.05
N ARG A 95 60.22 73.90 -19.03
CA ARG A 95 61.03 72.70 -19.30
C ARG A 95 60.79 71.62 -18.24
N VAL A 96 60.73 71.98 -16.96
CA VAL A 96 60.41 71.06 -15.85
C VAL A 96 58.98 70.54 -15.95
N GLN A 97 58.02 71.34 -16.41
CA GLN A 97 56.65 70.89 -16.64
C GLN A 97 56.59 69.88 -17.79
N ALA A 98 57.22 70.15 -18.94
CA ALA A 98 57.31 69.19 -20.04
C ALA A 98 57.98 67.88 -19.59
N LEU A 99 59.08 67.96 -18.83
CA LEU A 99 59.74 66.77 -18.25
C LEU A 99 58.86 66.02 -17.23
N ARG A 100 57.92 66.69 -16.56
CA ARG A 100 56.94 66.03 -15.68
C ARG A 100 55.82 65.35 -16.46
N GLU A 101 55.37 65.96 -17.55
CA GLU A 101 54.38 65.38 -18.48
C GLU A 101 55.00 64.13 -19.15
N ASP A 102 56.23 64.23 -19.67
CA ASP A 102 57.01 63.09 -20.17
C ASP A 102 57.18 62.00 -19.09
N ALA A 103 57.55 62.36 -17.86
CA ALA A 103 57.73 61.39 -16.76
C ALA A 103 56.43 60.67 -16.39
N PHE A 104 55.29 61.35 -16.46
CA PHE A 104 53.97 60.75 -16.21
C PHE A 104 53.54 59.80 -17.33
N ASP A 105 53.84 60.14 -18.58
CA ASP A 105 53.61 59.24 -19.72
C ASP A 105 54.56 58.02 -19.68
N TYR A 106 55.82 58.19 -19.27
CA TYR A 106 56.72 57.07 -18.98
C TYR A 106 56.21 56.21 -17.81
N GLN A 107 55.67 56.81 -16.74
CA GLN A 107 55.07 56.07 -15.64
C GLN A 107 53.89 55.21 -16.11
N ARG A 108 52.95 55.78 -16.87
CA ARG A 108 51.83 55.03 -17.47
C ARG A 108 52.29 53.91 -18.39
N LYS A 109 53.38 54.12 -19.14
CA LYS A 109 53.98 53.09 -19.97
C LYS A 109 54.60 51.96 -19.13
N VAL A 110 55.21 52.28 -17.99
CA VAL A 110 55.72 51.28 -17.03
C VAL A 110 54.56 50.52 -16.37
N GLU A 111 53.48 51.21 -15.98
CA GLU A 111 52.26 50.58 -15.45
C GLU A 111 51.66 49.59 -16.46
N LEU A 112 51.52 50.00 -17.74
CA LEU A 112 51.05 49.11 -18.82
C LEU A 112 51.99 47.93 -19.04
N LEU A 113 53.31 48.16 -19.06
CA LEU A 113 54.29 47.08 -19.20
C LEU A 113 54.28 46.12 -18.00
N ASN A 114 54.04 46.60 -16.78
CA ASN A 114 53.86 45.75 -15.61
C ASN A 114 52.59 44.91 -15.75
N THR A 115 51.45 45.48 -16.16
CA THR A 115 50.23 44.70 -16.40
C THR A 115 50.38 43.68 -17.54
N GLU A 116 51.18 43.99 -18.57
CA GLU A 116 51.51 43.05 -19.63
C GLU A 116 52.45 41.94 -19.13
N ILE A 117 53.44 42.26 -18.29
CA ILE A 117 54.31 41.26 -17.64
C ILE A 117 53.47 40.33 -16.76
N GLU A 118 52.62 40.87 -15.87
CA GLU A 118 51.68 40.10 -15.05
C GLU A 118 50.79 39.19 -15.90
N PHE A 119 50.24 39.70 -17.00
CA PHE A 119 49.46 38.90 -17.96
C PHE A 119 50.30 37.78 -18.62
N THR A 120 51.53 38.05 -19.04
CA THR A 120 52.41 37.03 -19.62
C THR A 120 52.86 35.97 -18.59
N GLU A 121 53.05 36.35 -17.32
CA GLU A 121 53.35 35.42 -16.24
C GLU A 121 52.15 34.53 -15.91
N LEU A 122 50.93 35.11 -15.84
CA LEU A 122 49.69 34.34 -15.71
C LEU A 122 49.50 33.36 -16.87
N LEU A 123 49.63 33.82 -18.12
CA LEU A 123 49.52 32.98 -19.31
C LEU A 123 50.56 31.85 -19.33
N LYS A 124 51.80 32.13 -18.89
CA LYS A 124 52.85 31.12 -18.74
C LYS A 124 52.48 30.08 -17.69
N ASN A 125 52.00 30.51 -16.52
CA ASN A 125 51.57 29.61 -15.46
C ASN A 125 50.40 28.72 -15.90
N GLU A 126 49.41 29.26 -16.62
CA GLU A 126 48.33 28.48 -17.23
C GLU A 126 48.85 27.44 -18.24
N LEU A 127 49.80 27.84 -19.11
CA LEU A 127 50.39 26.94 -20.11
C LEU A 127 51.25 25.83 -19.49
N ASP A 128 52.03 26.15 -18.45
CA ASP A 128 52.82 25.17 -17.70
C ASP A 128 51.92 24.18 -16.96
N ASN A 129 50.82 24.66 -16.34
CA ASN A 129 49.80 23.80 -15.72
C ASN A 129 49.10 22.89 -16.76
N ALA A 130 48.75 23.42 -17.94
CA ALA A 130 48.19 22.64 -19.05
C ALA A 130 49.18 21.60 -19.59
N ASN A 131 50.48 21.90 -19.61
CA ASN A 131 51.53 20.96 -20.02
C ASN A 131 51.75 19.84 -18.98
N ILE A 132 51.72 20.17 -17.68
CA ILE A 132 51.84 19.19 -16.59
C ILE A 132 50.64 18.24 -16.59
N THR A 133 49.41 18.76 -16.67
CA THR A 133 48.19 17.95 -16.77
C THR A 133 48.16 17.10 -18.04
N ALA A 134 48.53 17.64 -19.21
CA ALA A 134 48.61 16.87 -20.46
C ALA A 134 49.73 15.79 -20.46
N LYS A 135 50.75 15.91 -19.62
CA LYS A 135 51.74 14.84 -19.37
C LYS A 135 51.17 13.78 -18.43
N ALA A 136 50.43 14.17 -17.40
CA ALA A 136 49.76 13.23 -16.49
C ALA A 136 48.68 12.41 -17.21
N LEU A 137 47.85 13.03 -18.06
CA LEU A 137 46.86 12.34 -18.91
C LEU A 137 47.51 11.33 -19.87
N ARG A 138 48.62 11.68 -20.52
CA ARG A 138 49.41 10.70 -21.31
C ARG A 138 49.97 9.57 -20.45
N GLY A 139 50.33 9.85 -19.19
CA GLY A 139 50.69 8.82 -18.22
C GLY A 139 49.55 7.86 -17.87
N VAL A 140 48.28 8.30 -17.91
CA VAL A 140 47.10 7.43 -17.75
C VAL A 140 46.89 6.60 -19.01
N GLU A 141 47.00 7.20 -20.19
CA GLU A 141 46.91 6.51 -21.48
C GLU A 141 47.99 5.41 -21.63
N ASP A 142 49.24 5.69 -21.24
CA ASP A 142 50.33 4.71 -21.20
C ASP A 142 50.06 3.52 -20.26
N CYS A 143 49.34 3.73 -19.16
CA CYS A 143 48.95 2.65 -18.23
C CYS A 143 47.80 1.81 -18.82
N LEU A 144 46.82 2.46 -19.45
CA LEU A 144 45.74 1.78 -20.17
C LEU A 144 46.26 0.93 -21.34
N LEU A 145 47.25 1.43 -22.10
CA LEU A 145 47.90 0.69 -23.19
C LEU A 145 48.71 -0.52 -22.69
N LYS A 146 49.19 -0.48 -21.43
CA LYS A 146 49.90 -1.60 -20.77
C LYS A 146 48.96 -2.57 -20.05
N ASP A 147 47.65 -2.36 -20.15
CA ASP A 147 46.60 -3.15 -19.48
C ASP A 147 46.74 -3.20 -17.94
N ASP A 148 47.28 -2.14 -17.33
CA ASP A 148 47.30 -1.93 -15.87
C ASP A 148 46.29 -0.83 -15.48
N PRO A 149 45.00 -1.20 -15.27
CA PRO A 149 43.97 -0.23 -14.95
C PRO A 149 44.02 0.25 -13.48
N CYS A 150 44.70 -0.47 -12.57
CA CYS A 150 44.84 -0.01 -11.19
C CYS A 150 45.86 1.13 -11.11
N ALA A 151 47.02 1.01 -11.79
CA ALA A 151 47.96 2.12 -11.90
C ALA A 151 47.36 3.32 -12.66
N ALA A 152 46.44 3.08 -13.60
CA ALA A 152 45.69 4.14 -14.25
C ALA A 152 44.71 4.84 -13.28
N ALA A 153 43.97 4.10 -12.45
CA ALA A 153 43.06 4.66 -11.45
C ALA A 153 43.79 5.55 -10.42
N THR A 154 44.89 5.07 -9.83
CA THR A 154 45.69 5.88 -8.89
C THR A 154 46.27 7.14 -9.55
N ARG A 155 46.62 7.09 -10.85
CA ARG A 155 47.07 8.28 -11.60
C ARG A 155 45.95 9.27 -11.92
N ILE A 156 44.70 8.81 -12.03
CA ILE A 156 43.52 9.68 -12.14
C ILE A 156 43.23 10.33 -10.79
N GLU A 157 43.30 9.58 -9.68
CA GLU A 157 43.18 10.12 -8.31
C GLU A 157 44.26 11.18 -8.00
N GLU A 158 45.53 10.92 -8.39
CA GLU A 158 46.61 11.93 -8.30
C GLU A 158 46.36 13.18 -9.16
N LEU A 159 45.61 13.04 -10.27
CA LEU A 159 45.26 14.14 -11.15
C LEU A 159 44.08 14.94 -10.59
N ASP A 160 43.05 14.27 -10.06
CA ASP A 160 41.90 14.92 -9.43
C ASP A 160 42.34 15.77 -8.24
N ASN A 161 43.18 15.22 -7.34
CA ASN A 161 43.78 15.96 -6.22
C ASN A 161 44.65 17.18 -6.63
N ARG A 162 45.03 17.30 -7.92
CA ARG A 162 45.82 18.43 -8.45
C ARG A 162 44.99 19.40 -9.29
N THR A 163 43.75 19.06 -9.65
CA THR A 163 42.96 19.78 -10.66
C THR A 163 41.73 20.49 -10.06
N THR A 164 41.50 20.38 -8.75
CA THR A 164 40.39 21.07 -8.04
C THR A 164 40.38 22.59 -8.18
N ASP A 165 41.53 23.21 -8.49
CA ASP A 165 41.75 24.64 -8.34
C ASP A 165 41.89 25.40 -9.67
N ILE A 166 41.47 24.83 -10.82
CA ILE A 166 41.61 25.47 -12.16
C ILE A 166 40.29 26.10 -12.66
N PRO A 167 40.06 27.42 -12.47
CA PRO A 167 38.81 28.06 -12.88
C PRO A 167 38.66 28.20 -14.41
N GLY A 168 37.51 27.80 -14.92
CA GLY A 168 36.75 28.51 -15.98
C GLY A 168 37.30 28.60 -17.42
N SER A 169 38.53 28.19 -17.72
CA SER A 169 39.09 28.32 -19.08
C SER A 169 38.62 27.21 -20.05
N ARG A 170 38.62 27.50 -21.36
CA ARG A 170 38.34 26.48 -22.41
C ARG A 170 39.33 25.31 -22.38
N THR A 171 40.55 25.55 -21.89
CA THR A 171 41.56 24.51 -21.71
C THR A 171 41.18 23.60 -20.54
N SER A 172 40.67 24.17 -19.44
CA SER A 172 40.15 23.42 -18.28
C SER A 172 38.99 22.51 -18.68
N THR A 173 38.05 22.99 -19.51
CA THR A 173 36.95 22.12 -20.01
C THR A 173 37.47 20.96 -20.86
N ILE A 174 38.42 21.17 -21.76
CA ILE A 174 39.00 20.08 -22.59
C ILE A 174 39.75 19.06 -21.72
N ILE A 175 40.51 19.52 -20.71
CA ILE A 175 41.22 18.64 -19.77
C ILE A 175 40.23 17.80 -18.96
N ARG A 176 39.13 18.41 -18.49
CA ARG A 176 38.04 17.72 -17.79
C ARG A 176 37.39 16.68 -18.69
N ASP A 177 36.97 17.04 -19.89
CA ASP A 177 36.24 16.14 -20.79
C ASP A 177 37.12 14.93 -21.20
N LEU A 178 38.44 15.13 -21.42
CA LEU A 178 39.40 14.04 -21.64
C LEU A 178 39.63 13.18 -20.39
N ARG A 179 39.72 13.78 -19.20
CA ARG A 179 39.84 13.06 -17.94
C ARG A 179 38.62 12.17 -17.71
N ASP A 180 37.43 12.69 -17.96
CA ASP A 180 36.17 11.97 -17.77
C ASP A 180 36.06 10.82 -18.79
N GLU A 181 36.56 10.98 -20.03
CA GLU A 181 36.74 9.89 -21.00
C GLU A 181 37.71 8.81 -20.50
N PHE A 182 38.86 9.18 -19.91
CA PHE A 182 39.81 8.22 -19.35
C PHE A 182 39.30 7.53 -18.07
N ARG A 183 38.50 8.21 -17.24
CA ARG A 183 37.77 7.63 -16.10
C ARG A 183 36.76 6.57 -16.59
N LEU A 184 35.99 6.86 -17.63
CA LEU A 184 35.10 5.86 -18.23
C LEU A 184 35.87 4.67 -18.82
N LYS A 185 36.98 4.91 -19.55
CA LYS A 185 37.83 3.84 -20.12
C LYS A 185 38.47 2.96 -19.04
N THR A 186 38.96 3.55 -17.94
CA THR A 186 39.52 2.79 -16.81
C THR A 186 38.44 1.99 -16.10
N ARG A 187 37.28 2.60 -15.78
CA ARG A 187 36.11 1.94 -15.20
C ARG A 187 35.67 0.72 -16.02
N VAL A 188 35.41 0.86 -17.32
CA VAL A 188 34.99 -0.25 -18.19
C VAL A 188 36.03 -1.38 -18.24
N ARG A 189 37.33 -1.06 -18.17
CA ARG A 189 38.41 -2.06 -18.12
C ARG A 189 38.47 -2.78 -16.75
N LEU A 190 38.23 -2.06 -15.65
CA LEU A 190 38.13 -2.66 -14.31
C LEU A 190 36.89 -3.55 -14.18
N GLU A 191 35.72 -3.09 -14.62
CA GLU A 191 34.47 -3.87 -14.68
C GLU A 191 34.63 -5.15 -15.52
N ALA A 192 35.30 -5.05 -16.68
CA ALA A 192 35.61 -6.19 -17.54
C ALA A 192 36.57 -7.19 -16.87
N LYS A 193 37.59 -6.72 -16.13
CA LYS A 193 38.47 -7.61 -15.35
C LYS A 193 37.76 -8.24 -14.16
N LEU A 194 36.86 -7.51 -13.49
CA LEU A 194 36.04 -8.02 -12.39
C LEU A 194 35.06 -9.11 -12.85
N THR A 195 34.36 -8.89 -13.97
CA THR A 195 33.46 -9.90 -14.58
C THR A 195 34.20 -11.08 -15.22
N ALA A 196 35.49 -10.92 -15.57
CA ALA A 196 36.35 -12.04 -15.99
C ALA A 196 36.88 -12.89 -14.81
N GLN A 197 36.87 -12.36 -13.58
CA GLN A 197 37.18 -13.08 -12.34
C GLN A 197 35.95 -13.76 -11.73
N ILE A 198 34.80 -13.07 -11.74
CA ILE A 198 33.51 -13.56 -11.24
C ILE A 198 32.54 -13.62 -12.43
N SER A 199 32.51 -14.76 -13.11
CA SER A 199 31.60 -14.98 -14.25
C SER A 199 30.35 -15.71 -13.79
N ILE A 200 29.20 -15.07 -14.01
CA ILE A 200 27.87 -15.61 -13.71
C ILE A 200 27.20 -15.93 -15.04
N VAL A 201 27.19 -17.21 -15.41
CA VAL A 201 26.60 -17.70 -16.65
C VAL A 201 25.23 -18.30 -16.35
N ARG A 202 24.24 -17.97 -17.16
CA ARG A 202 22.91 -18.56 -17.08
C ARG A 202 22.47 -19.01 -18.46
N GLU A 203 22.41 -20.32 -18.63
CA GLU A 203 21.88 -20.98 -19.81
C GLU A 203 20.41 -21.35 -19.60
N GLN A 204 19.82 -22.08 -20.56
CA GLN A 204 18.38 -22.38 -20.54
C GLN A 204 17.97 -23.38 -19.45
N GLN A 205 18.89 -24.25 -19.03
CA GLN A 205 18.65 -25.29 -18.00
C GLN A 205 19.76 -25.38 -16.94
N GLU A 206 20.83 -24.60 -17.05
CA GLU A 206 21.90 -24.54 -16.07
C GLU A 206 22.24 -23.09 -15.74
N ALA A 207 22.60 -22.82 -14.49
CA ALA A 207 23.23 -21.57 -14.10
C ALA A 207 24.50 -21.86 -13.31
N ARG A 208 25.60 -21.16 -13.59
CA ARG A 208 26.89 -21.37 -12.94
C ARG A 208 27.50 -20.03 -12.49
N ILE A 209 27.95 -19.96 -11.23
CA ILE A 209 28.89 -18.95 -10.76
C ILE A 209 30.28 -19.59 -10.74
N ASP A 210 31.20 -19.05 -11.53
CA ASP A 210 32.63 -19.37 -11.45
C ASP A 210 33.38 -18.19 -10.83
N VAL A 211 34.13 -18.44 -9.76
CA VAL A 211 35.08 -17.49 -9.17
C VAL A 211 36.48 -18.04 -9.39
N ARG A 212 37.20 -17.51 -10.38
CA ARG A 212 38.51 -18.06 -10.77
C ARG A 212 39.55 -17.85 -9.67
N PRO A 213 40.23 -18.91 -9.17
CA PRO A 213 41.24 -18.77 -8.13
C PRO A 213 42.50 -18.07 -8.65
N ASP A 214 42.98 -17.12 -7.87
CA ASP A 214 44.12 -16.25 -8.19
C ASP A 214 45.46 -17.00 -8.06
N ARG A 215 45.91 -17.69 -9.12
CA ARG A 215 47.22 -18.36 -9.14
C ARG A 215 48.03 -18.25 -10.44
N LEU A 216 49.23 -17.69 -10.27
CA LEU A 216 50.41 -17.74 -11.16
C LEU A 216 50.35 -16.94 -12.47
N GLY A 217 50.29 -15.62 -12.32
CA GLY A 217 50.92 -14.67 -13.25
C GLY A 217 51.48 -13.48 -12.48
N SER A 218 52.62 -12.90 -12.91
CA SER A 218 53.22 -11.73 -12.23
C SER A 218 52.37 -10.44 -12.30
N ASN A 219 51.26 -10.49 -13.03
CA ASN A 219 50.29 -9.40 -13.21
C ASN A 219 48.89 -9.80 -12.70
N ALA A 220 48.78 -10.86 -11.89
CA ALA A 220 47.49 -11.32 -11.38
C ALA A 220 46.99 -10.33 -10.30
N MET A 221 45.97 -9.53 -10.67
CA MET A 221 45.47 -8.45 -9.82
C MET A 221 44.35 -8.96 -8.92
N HIS A 222 44.53 -8.84 -7.60
CA HIS A 222 43.54 -9.30 -6.63
C HIS A 222 42.18 -8.63 -6.80
N SER A 223 41.09 -9.33 -6.51
CA SER A 223 39.73 -8.75 -6.51
C SER A 223 39.64 -7.52 -5.60
N ASP A 224 40.28 -7.56 -4.43
CA ASP A 224 40.34 -6.45 -3.48
C ASP A 224 41.26 -5.29 -3.93
N ALA A 225 42.07 -5.50 -4.98
CA ALA A 225 42.86 -4.44 -5.63
C ALA A 225 42.08 -3.79 -6.79
N LEU A 226 41.34 -4.57 -7.56
CA LEU A 226 40.38 -4.05 -8.56
C LEU A 226 39.27 -3.22 -7.89
N VAL A 227 38.75 -3.70 -6.76
CA VAL A 227 37.77 -2.99 -5.93
C VAL A 227 38.34 -1.68 -5.38
N ARG A 228 39.57 -1.67 -4.85
CA ARG A 228 40.23 -0.42 -4.42
C ARG A 228 40.46 0.55 -5.58
N ALA A 229 40.81 0.06 -6.77
CA ALA A 229 40.94 0.91 -7.95
C ALA A 229 39.59 1.52 -8.41
N LEU A 230 38.47 0.82 -8.22
CA LEU A 230 37.12 1.36 -8.46
C LEU A 230 36.71 2.39 -7.40
N ASP A 231 37.10 2.18 -6.13
CA ASP A 231 36.92 3.13 -5.02
C ASP A 231 37.72 4.42 -5.24
N GLN A 232 38.97 4.32 -5.69
CA GLN A 232 39.81 5.46 -6.10
C GLN A 232 39.21 6.29 -7.24
N LEU A 233 38.36 5.69 -8.09
CA LEU A 233 37.65 6.40 -9.16
C LEU A 233 36.34 7.05 -8.67
N GLY A 234 35.90 6.79 -7.43
CA GLY A 234 34.66 7.33 -6.86
C GLY A 234 33.35 6.72 -7.41
N ASP A 235 33.43 5.75 -8.32
CA ASP A 235 32.30 5.12 -9.03
C ASP A 235 32.04 3.67 -8.53
N PHE A 236 32.47 3.36 -7.30
CA PHE A 236 32.51 2.00 -6.76
C PHE A 236 31.14 1.32 -6.68
N GLN A 237 30.12 2.04 -6.18
CA GLN A 237 28.77 1.51 -6.01
C GLN A 237 28.17 1.10 -7.36
N ASP A 238 28.06 2.03 -8.31
CA ASP A 238 27.52 1.81 -9.66
C ASP A 238 28.20 0.68 -10.43
N SER A 239 29.49 0.44 -10.17
CA SER A 239 30.30 -0.56 -10.88
C SER A 239 30.11 -1.97 -10.31
N VAL A 240 29.76 -2.09 -9.03
CA VAL A 240 29.65 -3.39 -8.33
C VAL A 240 28.19 -3.80 -8.10
N GLU A 241 27.26 -2.86 -7.98
CA GLU A 241 25.81 -3.10 -7.93
C GLU A 241 25.29 -4.05 -9.03
N PRO A 242 25.59 -3.88 -10.34
CA PRO A 242 25.14 -4.80 -11.38
C PRO A 242 25.76 -6.21 -11.30
N LEU A 243 26.87 -6.38 -10.56
CA LEU A 243 27.41 -7.70 -10.23
C LEU A 243 26.67 -8.30 -9.03
N MET A 244 26.39 -7.51 -8.00
CA MET A 244 25.61 -7.94 -6.83
C MET A 244 24.18 -8.35 -7.23
N ASP A 245 23.53 -7.60 -8.12
CA ASP A 245 22.22 -7.94 -8.68
C ASP A 245 22.24 -9.25 -9.46
N LYS A 246 23.33 -9.56 -10.19
CA LYS A 246 23.47 -10.85 -10.87
C LYS A 246 23.65 -12.00 -9.89
N ILE A 247 24.40 -11.82 -8.80
CA ILE A 247 24.52 -12.83 -7.72
C ILE A 247 23.14 -13.00 -7.04
N LYS A 248 22.47 -11.90 -6.70
CA LYS A 248 21.14 -11.89 -6.10
C LYS A 248 20.11 -12.59 -6.99
N ALA A 249 20.09 -12.31 -8.29
CA ALA A 249 19.23 -12.97 -9.26
C ALA A 249 19.56 -14.46 -9.42
N PHE A 250 20.85 -14.84 -9.43
CA PHE A 250 21.29 -16.24 -9.48
C PHE A 250 20.77 -17.05 -8.28
N VAL A 251 20.82 -16.50 -7.06
CA VAL A 251 20.39 -17.20 -5.85
C VAL A 251 18.88 -17.15 -5.69
N LEU A 252 18.27 -15.96 -5.72
CA LEU A 252 16.88 -15.79 -5.32
C LEU A 252 15.88 -16.25 -6.39
N GLN A 253 16.21 -16.09 -7.68
CA GLN A 253 15.24 -16.39 -8.73
C GLN A 253 14.93 -17.90 -8.84
N PRO A 254 15.89 -18.84 -8.81
CA PRO A 254 15.59 -20.27 -8.83
C PRO A 254 14.86 -20.79 -7.58
N LEU A 255 14.88 -20.03 -6.49
CA LEU A 255 14.24 -20.37 -5.22
C LEU A 255 12.81 -19.84 -5.07
N ARG A 256 12.39 -18.81 -5.81
CA ARG A 256 11.03 -18.26 -5.66
C ARG A 256 9.94 -19.18 -6.21
N HIS A 257 8.82 -19.30 -5.51
CA HIS A 257 7.71 -20.17 -5.96
C HIS A 257 7.06 -19.71 -7.28
N SER A 258 7.08 -18.41 -7.58
CA SER A 258 6.57 -17.82 -8.82
C SER A 258 7.47 -18.03 -10.04
N SER A 259 8.70 -18.55 -9.87
CA SER A 259 9.63 -18.75 -10.98
C SER A 259 9.26 -19.92 -11.88
N ARG A 260 9.33 -19.69 -13.20
CA ARG A 260 9.08 -20.69 -14.26
C ARG A 260 10.12 -21.81 -14.31
N LEU A 261 11.34 -21.52 -13.85
CA LEU A 261 12.46 -22.44 -13.73
C LEU A 261 12.96 -22.38 -12.29
N LYS A 262 12.98 -23.52 -11.62
CA LYS A 262 13.36 -23.70 -10.22
C LYS A 262 14.58 -24.60 -10.12
N MET A 263 15.35 -24.45 -9.05
CA MET A 263 16.46 -25.36 -8.75
C MET A 263 15.96 -26.81 -8.63
N THR A 264 16.67 -27.77 -9.24
CA THR A 264 16.34 -29.20 -9.15
C THR A 264 17.47 -30.04 -8.56
N ALA A 265 18.71 -29.64 -8.81
CA ALA A 265 19.91 -30.10 -8.15
C ALA A 265 20.94 -28.95 -8.11
N TYR A 266 21.96 -29.08 -7.27
CA TYR A 266 23.11 -28.19 -7.26
C TYR A 266 24.40 -29.00 -7.08
N THR A 267 25.52 -28.49 -7.61
CA THR A 267 26.85 -29.02 -7.32
C THR A 267 27.79 -27.90 -6.92
N VAL A 268 28.65 -28.18 -5.93
CA VAL A 268 29.61 -27.23 -5.35
C VAL A 268 31.01 -27.78 -5.59
N GLU A 269 31.78 -27.05 -6.40
CA GLU A 269 33.21 -27.21 -6.58
C GLU A 269 33.95 -26.18 -5.68
N GLU A 270 35.26 -26.34 -5.45
CA GLU A 270 36.04 -25.41 -4.61
C GLU A 270 35.93 -23.93 -5.06
N ASN A 271 35.68 -23.71 -6.34
CA ASN A 271 35.67 -22.39 -6.99
C ASN A 271 34.44 -22.14 -7.89
N SER A 272 33.45 -23.04 -7.89
CA SER A 272 32.21 -22.84 -8.64
C SER A 272 30.98 -23.43 -7.94
N ILE A 273 29.82 -22.84 -8.23
CA ILE A 273 28.52 -23.43 -7.93
C ILE A 273 27.74 -23.51 -9.24
N SER A 274 27.22 -24.70 -9.57
CA SER A 274 26.28 -24.87 -10.67
C SER A 274 24.92 -25.38 -10.17
N LEU A 275 23.86 -24.87 -10.79
CA LEU A 275 22.45 -25.12 -10.50
C LEU A 275 21.79 -25.75 -11.73
N GLU A 276 21.18 -26.92 -11.56
CA GLU A 276 20.28 -27.50 -12.56
C GLU A 276 18.88 -26.88 -12.42
N LEU A 277 18.35 -26.31 -13.50
CA LEU A 277 17.08 -25.58 -13.54
C LEU A 277 16.00 -26.38 -14.27
N GLY A 278 14.93 -26.73 -13.53
CA GLY A 278 13.80 -27.50 -14.04
C GLY A 278 12.45 -26.89 -13.70
N ARG A 279 11.36 -27.62 -14.04
CA ARG A 279 9.98 -27.23 -13.71
C ARG A 279 9.44 -27.86 -12.42
N LYS A 280 10.18 -28.81 -11.83
CA LYS A 280 9.81 -29.44 -10.56
C LYS A 280 10.16 -28.50 -9.41
N THR A 281 9.34 -28.48 -8.37
CA THR A 281 9.69 -27.84 -7.10
C THR A 281 10.79 -28.66 -6.40
N PRO A 282 11.90 -28.06 -5.97
CA PRO A 282 12.87 -28.74 -5.12
C PRO A 282 12.25 -29.09 -3.75
N THR A 283 12.91 -29.98 -3.01
CA THR A 283 12.57 -30.27 -1.62
C THR A 283 13.11 -29.16 -0.71
N VAL A 284 12.44 -28.93 0.43
CA VAL A 284 12.87 -27.92 1.43
C VAL A 284 14.28 -28.22 1.93
N GLU A 285 14.60 -29.51 2.14
CA GLU A 285 15.94 -30.00 2.49
C GLU A 285 17.02 -29.53 1.51
N LEU A 286 16.82 -29.74 0.20
CA LEU A 286 17.78 -29.35 -0.84
C LEU A 286 18.01 -27.83 -0.87
N VAL A 287 16.98 -27.05 -0.60
CA VAL A 287 17.05 -25.58 -0.55
C VAL A 287 17.82 -25.09 0.67
N LEU A 288 17.65 -25.71 1.84
CA LEU A 288 18.39 -25.37 3.05
C LEU A 288 19.85 -25.80 2.97
N ASP A 289 20.13 -26.98 2.44
CA ASP A 289 21.49 -27.46 2.21
C ASP A 289 22.22 -26.56 1.20
N PHE A 290 21.55 -26.17 0.09
CA PHE A 290 22.05 -25.19 -0.87
C PHE A 290 22.35 -23.83 -0.21
N ALA A 291 21.43 -23.30 0.61
CA ALA A 291 21.63 -22.01 1.27
C ALA A 291 22.86 -22.04 2.20
N LEU A 292 23.04 -23.13 2.96
CA LEU A 292 24.18 -23.35 3.82
C LEU A 292 25.50 -23.41 3.04
N ASP A 293 25.55 -24.18 1.96
CA ASP A 293 26.74 -24.33 1.13
C ASP A 293 27.05 -23.06 0.33
N PHE A 294 26.03 -22.31 -0.11
CA PHE A 294 26.20 -21.00 -0.73
C PHE A 294 26.78 -19.96 0.25
N ILE A 295 26.33 -19.92 1.50
CA ILE A 295 26.93 -19.07 2.56
C ILE A 295 28.41 -19.43 2.77
N ARG A 296 28.74 -20.73 2.81
CA ARG A 296 30.13 -21.21 2.92
C ARG A 296 30.97 -20.82 1.70
N PHE A 297 30.42 -20.95 0.49
CA PHE A 297 31.05 -20.56 -0.75
C PHE A 297 31.32 -19.05 -0.82
N LEU A 298 30.35 -18.19 -0.45
CA LEU A 298 30.55 -16.74 -0.35
C LEU A 298 31.71 -16.40 0.58
N HIS A 299 31.82 -17.09 1.71
CA HIS A 299 32.92 -16.89 2.65
C HIS A 299 34.28 -17.36 2.09
N ALA A 300 34.30 -18.49 1.37
CA ALA A 300 35.54 -19.10 0.87
C ALA A 300 36.10 -18.46 -0.42
N SER A 301 35.23 -18.03 -1.35
CA SER A 301 35.62 -17.64 -2.70
C SER A 301 35.81 -16.13 -2.92
N PHE A 302 35.14 -15.26 -2.14
CA PHE A 302 35.20 -13.80 -2.32
C PHE A 302 36.23 -13.13 -1.39
N GLY A 303 36.93 -12.12 -1.91
CA GLY A 303 37.79 -11.20 -1.14
C GLY A 303 37.01 -10.40 -0.09
N SER A 304 37.71 -9.83 0.90
CA SER A 304 37.05 -9.34 2.13
C SER A 304 36.02 -8.24 1.88
N THR A 305 36.28 -7.35 0.91
CA THR A 305 35.39 -6.22 0.61
C THR A 305 34.17 -6.67 -0.18
N LEU A 306 34.35 -7.50 -1.21
CA LEU A 306 33.25 -8.06 -2.00
C LEU A 306 32.35 -8.98 -1.16
N ARG A 307 32.94 -9.75 -0.25
CA ARG A 307 32.21 -10.65 0.65
C ARG A 307 31.22 -9.90 1.54
N ALA A 308 31.64 -8.78 2.14
CA ALA A 308 30.77 -7.96 2.98
C ALA A 308 29.59 -7.36 2.20
N MET A 309 29.84 -6.87 0.97
CA MET A 309 28.79 -6.32 0.12
C MET A 309 27.84 -7.39 -0.43
N ALA A 310 28.36 -8.53 -0.90
CA ALA A 310 27.55 -9.64 -1.38
C ALA A 310 26.67 -10.23 -0.27
N ALA A 311 27.22 -10.37 0.95
CA ALA A 311 26.44 -10.75 2.12
C ALA A 311 25.31 -9.75 2.39
N LYS A 312 25.61 -8.45 2.45
CA LYS A 312 24.60 -7.40 2.69
C LYS A 312 23.52 -7.36 1.60
N ALA A 313 23.88 -7.55 0.33
CA ALA A 313 22.96 -7.43 -0.81
C ALA A 313 22.06 -8.66 -1.02
N VAL A 314 22.51 -9.86 -0.62
CA VAL A 314 21.82 -11.13 -0.90
C VAL A 314 21.15 -11.71 0.35
N LEU A 315 21.77 -11.59 1.53
CA LEU A 315 21.44 -12.44 2.67
C LEU A 315 20.09 -12.12 3.31
N ALA A 316 19.74 -10.84 3.45
CA ALA A 316 18.43 -10.43 4.00
C ALA A 316 17.27 -10.93 3.12
N ASP A 317 17.37 -10.72 1.80
CA ASP A 317 16.37 -11.21 0.85
C ASP A 317 16.34 -12.74 0.75
N LEU A 318 17.49 -13.41 0.92
CA LEU A 318 17.56 -14.86 0.99
C LEU A 318 16.82 -15.38 2.23
N MET A 319 16.98 -14.76 3.40
CA MET A 319 16.23 -15.15 4.60
C MET A 319 14.72 -14.95 4.40
N ILE A 320 14.30 -13.84 3.79
CA ILE A 320 12.88 -13.59 3.47
C ILE A 320 12.33 -14.67 2.52
N VAL A 321 13.06 -15.03 1.46
CA VAL A 321 12.66 -16.12 0.54
C VAL A 321 12.64 -17.46 1.27
N LEU A 322 13.62 -17.79 2.11
CA LEU A 322 13.62 -19.02 2.88
C LEU A 322 12.41 -19.09 3.83
N VAL A 323 12.12 -18.04 4.59
CA VAL A 323 10.98 -18.02 5.52
C VAL A 323 9.64 -18.14 4.77
N ASN A 324 9.41 -17.28 3.78
CA ASN A 324 8.10 -17.13 3.14
C ASN A 324 7.82 -18.17 2.06
N ASP A 325 8.80 -18.52 1.23
CA ASP A 325 8.62 -19.50 0.16
C ASP A 325 8.90 -20.94 0.62
N TRP A 326 9.81 -21.18 1.59
CA TRP A 326 10.27 -22.55 1.90
C TRP A 326 9.90 -23.08 3.28
N LEU A 327 10.12 -22.30 4.33
CA LEU A 327 9.90 -22.75 5.71
C LEU A 327 8.40 -22.78 6.03
N ASN A 328 7.70 -21.66 5.88
CA ASN A 328 6.26 -21.60 6.14
C ASN A 328 5.47 -22.57 5.21
N PRO A 329 5.72 -22.62 3.88
CA PRO A 329 5.11 -23.61 2.99
C PRO A 329 5.64 -25.04 3.17
N GLY A 330 6.76 -25.23 3.86
CA GLY A 330 7.35 -26.53 4.22
C GLY A 330 6.80 -27.19 5.50
N LEU A 331 6.26 -26.42 6.45
CA LEU A 331 5.73 -26.95 7.72
C LEU A 331 4.72 -28.10 7.54
N PRO A 332 4.79 -29.21 8.31
CA PRO A 332 3.90 -30.35 8.13
C PRO A 332 2.46 -30.03 8.53
N THR A 333 1.48 -30.44 7.71
CA THR A 333 0.04 -30.26 8.00
C THR A 333 -0.62 -31.46 8.70
N GLN A 334 0.11 -32.55 8.92
CA GLN A 334 -0.35 -33.78 9.57
C GLN A 334 0.62 -34.18 10.69
N LEU A 335 0.11 -34.64 11.84
CA LEU A 335 0.96 -35.08 12.97
C LEU A 335 2.03 -36.13 12.65
N PRO A 336 1.78 -37.21 11.87
CA PRO A 336 2.85 -38.18 11.55
C PRO A 336 4.00 -37.60 10.71
N MET A 337 3.91 -36.35 10.27
CA MET A 337 5.00 -35.63 9.60
C MET A 337 5.74 -34.65 10.54
N LEU A 338 5.39 -34.56 11.84
CA LEU A 338 6.06 -33.72 12.83
C LEU A 338 7.50 -34.15 13.11
N ASP A 339 7.86 -35.42 12.92
CA ASP A 339 9.26 -35.86 13.01
C ASP A 339 10.17 -35.12 12.00
N GLY A 340 9.59 -34.69 10.86
CA GLY A 340 10.28 -33.85 9.88
C GLY A 340 10.44 -32.39 10.32
N LEU A 341 9.66 -31.91 11.29
CA LEU A 341 9.81 -30.56 11.85
C LEU A 341 11.06 -30.45 12.73
N ASP A 342 11.35 -31.47 13.54
CA ASP A 342 12.57 -31.50 14.36
C ASP A 342 13.84 -31.50 13.48
N GLU A 343 13.85 -32.25 12.37
CA GLU A 343 14.95 -32.21 11.40
C GLU A 343 15.04 -30.85 10.66
N LEU A 344 13.90 -30.26 10.29
CA LEU A 344 13.85 -28.92 9.70
C LEU A 344 14.43 -27.86 10.65
N GLN A 345 14.02 -27.86 11.92
CA GLN A 345 14.56 -27.00 12.97
C GLN A 345 16.07 -27.19 13.10
N ASN A 346 16.55 -28.44 13.20
CA ASN A 346 17.98 -28.75 13.30
C ASN A 346 18.79 -28.18 12.12
N ARG A 347 18.26 -28.21 10.89
CA ARG A 347 18.92 -27.62 9.71
C ARG A 347 18.91 -26.09 9.74
N VAL A 348 17.80 -25.45 10.09
CA VAL A 348 17.73 -23.99 10.25
C VAL A 348 18.69 -23.51 11.35
N THR A 349 18.78 -24.21 12.48
CA THR A 349 19.75 -23.89 13.54
C THR A 349 21.21 -24.06 13.08
N ARG A 350 21.53 -24.97 12.13
CA ARG A 350 22.88 -25.04 11.53
C ARG A 350 23.20 -23.78 10.73
N ILE A 351 22.26 -23.30 9.90
CA ILE A 351 22.42 -22.06 9.12
C ILE A 351 22.59 -20.87 10.07
N GLN A 352 21.70 -20.74 11.07
CA GLN A 352 21.76 -19.68 12.09
C GLN A 352 23.12 -19.65 12.81
N LYS A 353 23.66 -20.80 13.23
CA LYS A 353 24.97 -20.89 13.91
C LYS A 353 26.13 -20.50 13.01
N GLU A 354 26.09 -20.83 11.72
CA GLU A 354 27.12 -20.39 10.76
C GLU A 354 27.03 -18.88 10.51
N LEU A 355 25.83 -18.31 10.39
CA LEU A 355 25.66 -16.85 10.28
C LEU A 355 26.14 -16.10 11.53
N GLN A 356 25.87 -16.63 12.73
CA GLN A 356 26.42 -16.10 13.98
C GLN A 356 27.94 -16.19 14.04
N ARG A 357 28.53 -17.31 13.60
CA ARG A 357 30.01 -17.48 13.52
C ARG A 357 30.66 -16.49 12.55
N LEU A 358 29.97 -16.13 11.48
CA LEU A 358 30.44 -15.18 10.47
C LEU A 358 30.09 -13.70 10.80
N GLN A 359 29.29 -13.45 11.85
CA GLN A 359 28.76 -12.14 12.21
C GLN A 359 27.99 -11.44 11.07
N TRP A 360 27.22 -12.21 10.30
CA TRP A 360 26.41 -11.69 9.19
C TRP A 360 24.96 -11.44 9.61
N ASP A 361 24.32 -10.46 8.97
CA ASP A 361 22.91 -10.10 9.20
C ASP A 361 21.95 -11.23 8.82
N GLY A 362 20.68 -11.16 9.27
CA GLY A 362 19.65 -12.17 8.98
C GLY A 362 19.59 -13.36 9.95
N HIS A 363 20.62 -13.57 10.79
CA HIS A 363 20.56 -14.57 11.87
C HIS A 363 19.40 -14.33 12.86
N ARG A 364 18.99 -13.07 13.03
CA ARG A 364 17.85 -12.68 13.88
C ARG A 364 16.51 -13.13 13.29
N GLN A 365 16.31 -12.99 11.98
CA GLN A 365 15.08 -13.40 11.30
C GLN A 365 14.85 -14.92 11.40
N LEU A 366 15.93 -15.72 11.29
CA LEU A 366 15.84 -17.16 11.54
C LEU A 366 15.59 -17.49 13.02
N GLN A 367 16.06 -16.66 13.95
CA GLN A 367 15.79 -16.84 15.38
C GLN A 367 14.34 -16.53 15.72
N GLU A 368 13.84 -15.37 15.29
CA GLU A 368 12.43 -14.95 15.40
C GLU A 368 11.52 -16.04 14.80
N TRP A 369 11.84 -16.56 13.61
CA TRP A 369 11.10 -17.67 13.02
C TRP A 369 11.15 -18.96 13.85
N LEU A 370 12.30 -19.33 14.42
CA LEU A 370 12.43 -20.50 15.31
C LEU A 370 11.59 -20.36 16.59
N GLU A 371 11.47 -19.15 17.13
CA GLU A 371 10.66 -18.82 18.30
C GLU A 371 9.15 -18.80 17.95
N ASP A 372 8.76 -18.32 16.77
CA ASP A 372 7.37 -18.28 16.28
C ASP A 372 6.86 -19.58 15.62
N ILE A 373 7.65 -20.67 15.56
CA ILE A 373 7.22 -21.95 14.94
C ILE A 373 5.84 -22.43 15.41
N PRO A 374 5.50 -22.45 16.72
CA PRO A 374 4.19 -22.93 17.17
C PRO A 374 3.05 -22.11 16.55
N ARG A 375 3.22 -20.80 16.37
CA ARG A 375 2.24 -19.89 15.76
C ARG A 375 2.19 -20.06 14.24
N ALA A 376 3.34 -20.15 13.57
CA ALA A 376 3.42 -20.37 12.13
C ALA A 376 2.80 -21.72 11.71
N TRP A 377 3.08 -22.77 12.48
CA TRP A 377 2.48 -24.09 12.29
C TRP A 377 0.97 -24.08 12.50
N LEU A 378 0.51 -23.44 13.59
CA LEU A 378 -0.91 -23.30 13.88
C LEU A 378 -1.66 -22.54 12.78
N ASN A 379 -1.10 -21.43 12.28
CA ASN A 379 -1.67 -20.65 11.19
C ASN A 379 -1.75 -21.46 9.89
N LYS A 380 -0.79 -22.35 9.64
CA LYS A 380 -0.86 -23.29 8.53
C LYS A 380 -1.92 -24.37 8.72
N ARG A 381 -2.07 -24.93 9.93
CA ARG A 381 -3.14 -25.90 10.23
C ARG A 381 -4.52 -25.25 10.10
N LYS A 382 -4.69 -24.00 10.56
CA LYS A 382 -5.87 -23.14 10.30
C LYS A 382 -6.16 -23.04 8.81
N ALA A 383 -5.20 -22.58 8.01
CA ALA A 383 -5.37 -22.44 6.56
C ALA A 383 -5.72 -23.78 5.87
N ALA A 384 -5.10 -24.88 6.29
CA ALA A 384 -5.38 -26.22 5.74
C ALA A 384 -6.77 -26.76 6.13
N SER A 385 -7.25 -26.50 7.35
CA SER A 385 -8.60 -26.90 7.78
C SER A 385 -9.68 -26.08 7.05
N LEU A 386 -9.48 -24.76 6.93
CA LEU A 386 -10.37 -23.88 6.14
C LEU A 386 -10.41 -24.24 4.64
N ASP A 387 -9.26 -24.62 4.07
CA ASP A 387 -9.17 -25.10 2.68
C ASP A 387 -9.79 -26.51 2.52
N ALA A 388 -9.73 -27.37 3.55
CA ALA A 388 -10.44 -28.65 3.55
C ALA A 388 -11.96 -28.45 3.55
N VAL A 389 -12.49 -27.47 4.31
CA VAL A 389 -13.91 -27.08 4.26
C VAL A 389 -14.29 -26.61 2.85
N ARG A 390 -13.49 -25.74 2.21
CA ARG A 390 -13.73 -25.34 0.81
C ARG A 390 -13.74 -26.55 -0.14
N LYS A 391 -12.81 -27.49 0.04
CA LYS A 391 -12.70 -28.69 -0.79
C LYS A 391 -13.86 -29.66 -0.60
N ALA A 392 -14.44 -29.76 0.59
CA ALA A 392 -15.63 -30.58 0.85
C ALA A 392 -16.78 -30.22 -0.11
N PHE A 393 -17.03 -28.92 -0.33
CA PHE A 393 -18.02 -28.45 -1.32
C PHE A 393 -17.66 -28.90 -2.74
N THR A 394 -16.41 -28.76 -3.18
CA THR A 394 -15.99 -29.15 -4.55
C THR A 394 -15.97 -30.65 -4.80
N VAL A 395 -15.84 -31.46 -3.75
CA VAL A 395 -15.84 -32.94 -3.82
C VAL A 395 -17.27 -33.49 -3.76
N SER A 396 -18.17 -32.82 -3.05
CA SER A 396 -19.58 -33.23 -2.92
C SER A 396 -20.28 -33.26 -4.27
N LYS A 397 -21.02 -34.35 -4.54
CA LYS A 397 -21.73 -34.56 -5.82
C LYS A 397 -23.21 -34.21 -5.78
N GLY A 398 -23.68 -33.68 -4.65
CA GLY A 398 -25.11 -33.44 -4.41
C GLY A 398 -25.94 -34.71 -4.19
N ASN A 399 -25.29 -35.85 -3.88
CA ASN A 399 -26.04 -37.05 -3.51
C ASN A 399 -26.73 -36.83 -2.15
N LEU A 400 -27.97 -37.29 -2.04
CA LEU A 400 -28.76 -37.20 -0.82
C LEU A 400 -28.77 -38.54 -0.08
N ARG A 401 -28.57 -38.51 1.24
CA ARG A 401 -28.73 -39.66 2.14
C ARG A 401 -29.84 -39.39 3.15
N GLN A 402 -30.73 -40.35 3.32
CA GLN A 402 -31.73 -40.32 4.37
C GLN A 402 -31.12 -40.58 5.75
N VAL A 403 -31.60 -39.84 6.75
CA VAL A 403 -31.18 -39.88 8.16
C VAL A 403 -32.42 -39.84 9.05
N GLU A 404 -32.40 -40.61 10.13
CA GLU A 404 -33.44 -40.61 11.16
C GLU A 404 -33.24 -39.44 12.13
N ARG A 405 -34.26 -38.59 12.27
CA ARG A 405 -34.42 -37.58 13.32
C ARG A 405 -35.18 -38.23 14.49
N ILE A 406 -34.57 -38.24 15.67
CA ILE A 406 -35.22 -38.69 16.90
C ILE A 406 -35.67 -37.46 17.68
N GLU A 407 -36.91 -37.02 17.46
CA GLU A 407 -37.46 -35.89 18.20
C GLU A 407 -38.08 -36.38 19.51
N ARG A 408 -37.52 -35.93 20.64
CA ARG A 408 -38.07 -36.17 21.98
C ARG A 408 -39.00 -35.03 22.34
N GLN A 409 -40.31 -35.24 22.28
CA GLN A 409 -41.29 -34.27 22.79
C GLN A 409 -41.85 -34.73 24.14
N SER A 410 -41.64 -33.90 25.17
CA SER A 410 -42.24 -34.06 26.50
C SER A 410 -43.61 -33.37 26.53
N MET A 411 -44.69 -34.13 26.32
CA MET A 411 -46.06 -33.59 26.37
C MET A 411 -46.63 -33.65 27.79
N ALA A 412 -47.01 -32.50 28.35
CA ALA A 412 -47.84 -32.44 29.54
C ALA A 412 -49.30 -32.78 29.19
N ARG A 413 -49.89 -33.76 29.88
CA ARG A 413 -51.24 -34.28 29.58
C ARG A 413 -52.33 -33.32 30.04
N THR A 414 -52.96 -32.60 29.12
CA THR A 414 -54.22 -31.89 29.38
C THR A 414 -55.43 -32.81 29.25
N THR A 415 -56.47 -32.53 30.03
CA THR A 415 -57.74 -33.27 30.06
C THR A 415 -58.71 -32.80 28.98
N GLU A 416 -59.58 -33.71 28.56
CA GLU A 416 -60.65 -33.50 27.57
C GLU A 416 -61.54 -32.27 27.90
N ASP A 417 -61.56 -31.28 27.01
CA ASP A 417 -62.72 -30.41 26.81
C ASP A 417 -62.78 -29.94 25.34
N HIS A 418 -63.97 -29.88 24.75
CA HIS A 418 -64.16 -29.53 23.34
C HIS A 418 -64.25 -27.99 23.19
N GLY A 419 -63.09 -27.34 23.08
CA GLY A 419 -62.98 -25.91 22.84
C GLY A 419 -61.87 -25.57 21.84
N VAL A 420 -62.27 -24.99 20.70
CA VAL A 420 -61.44 -24.48 19.59
C VAL A 420 -59.98 -24.18 19.96
N VAL A 421 -59.06 -25.02 19.47
CA VAL A 421 -57.62 -24.70 19.43
C VAL A 421 -57.41 -23.63 18.34
N LYS A 422 -57.50 -22.35 18.73
CA LYS A 422 -57.10 -21.21 17.89
C LYS A 422 -55.79 -20.62 18.42
N LYS A 423 -54.83 -20.46 17.51
CA LYS A 423 -53.43 -20.00 17.68
C LYS A 423 -52.47 -20.95 18.40
N ASP A 424 -51.86 -21.83 17.60
CA ASP A 424 -50.43 -22.20 17.73
C ASP A 424 -49.71 -22.33 16.37
N ALA A 425 -50.42 -22.24 15.24
CA ALA A 425 -49.80 -22.20 13.90
C ALA A 425 -48.85 -20.98 13.73
N ASP A 426 -49.25 -19.81 14.27
CA ASP A 426 -48.43 -18.60 14.25
C ASP A 426 -47.10 -18.76 15.03
N ALA A 427 -47.02 -19.67 16.01
CA ALA A 427 -45.83 -19.83 16.84
C ALA A 427 -44.63 -20.42 16.06
N TRP A 428 -44.92 -21.18 15.00
CA TRP A 428 -43.91 -21.74 14.09
C TRP A 428 -43.45 -20.76 13.00
N ASP A 429 -44.04 -19.57 12.91
CA ASP A 429 -43.67 -18.49 11.96
C ASP A 429 -43.08 -17.29 12.72
N ALA A 430 -43.73 -16.87 13.82
CA ALA A 430 -43.30 -15.74 14.65
C ALA A 430 -41.88 -15.88 15.23
N GLY A 431 -41.45 -17.10 15.57
CA GLY A 431 -40.09 -17.37 16.07
C GLY A 431 -38.95 -17.23 15.03
N TRP A 432 -39.26 -16.74 13.84
CA TRP A 432 -38.37 -16.66 12.68
C TRP A 432 -38.28 -15.24 12.08
N ASP A 433 -39.23 -14.35 12.38
CA ASP A 433 -39.23 -12.93 11.98
C ASP A 433 -38.65 -11.99 13.07
N GLU A 434 -38.40 -12.48 14.29
CA GLU A 434 -37.76 -11.75 15.40
C GLU A 434 -36.25 -11.49 15.18
N ASP A 435 -35.90 -10.73 14.14
CA ASP A 435 -34.61 -10.03 14.00
C ASP A 435 -34.73 -8.72 13.15
N ALA A 436 -35.93 -8.37 12.63
CA ALA A 436 -36.10 -7.24 11.70
C ALA A 436 -36.59 -5.91 12.31
N HIS A 437 -36.89 -5.86 13.62
CA HIS A 437 -37.50 -4.69 14.28
C HIS A 437 -36.88 -4.32 15.63
N ASP A 438 -35.58 -3.99 15.64
CA ASP A 438 -35.01 -3.16 16.72
C ASP A 438 -35.37 -1.69 16.48
N GLN A 439 -36.49 -1.24 17.06
CA GLN A 439 -36.90 0.18 16.99
C GLN A 439 -36.15 1.04 18.02
N LEU A 440 -35.72 2.21 17.53
CA LEU A 440 -35.14 3.30 18.30
C LEU A 440 -36.06 3.77 19.43
N ASN A 441 -35.54 3.81 20.66
CA ASN A 441 -36.20 4.46 21.79
C ASN A 441 -35.95 5.98 21.78
N THR A 442 -36.93 6.77 21.35
CA THR A 442 -37.04 8.21 21.69
C THR A 442 -38.48 8.60 22.00
N ASN A 443 -38.71 9.16 23.19
CA ASN A 443 -40.00 9.69 23.62
C ASN A 443 -40.15 11.19 23.29
N GLU A 444 -41.42 11.63 23.26
CA GLU A 444 -41.96 13.01 23.29
C GLU A 444 -42.51 13.61 21.96
N PRO A 445 -43.58 14.45 22.02
CA PRO A 445 -44.75 14.19 21.15
C PRO A 445 -45.15 15.45 20.29
N PRO A 446 -46.40 15.67 19.79
CA PRO A 446 -46.60 15.90 18.36
C PRO A 446 -47.14 17.29 17.96
N THR A 447 -46.86 17.73 16.72
CA THR A 447 -47.65 18.79 16.06
C THR A 447 -47.62 18.71 14.52
N THR A 448 -48.77 18.31 13.96
CA THR A 448 -49.41 18.75 12.69
C THR A 448 -48.60 19.42 11.56
N GLY A 449 -48.75 18.89 10.33
CA GLY A 449 -48.71 19.70 9.09
C GLY A 449 -48.07 19.03 7.87
N ASP A 450 -48.90 18.37 7.05
CA ASP A 450 -49.00 18.36 5.56
C ASP A 450 -47.91 19.17 4.79
N GLU A 451 -47.39 18.77 3.61
CA GLU A 451 -47.80 17.78 2.60
C GLU A 451 -46.62 17.61 1.59
N GLU A 452 -46.55 16.48 0.84
CA GLU A 452 -45.78 16.28 -0.42
C GLU A 452 -44.21 16.39 -0.33
N ASP A 453 -43.37 15.73 -1.16
CA ASP A 453 -43.59 14.84 -2.31
C ASP A 453 -42.44 13.80 -2.44
N ALA A 454 -42.55 12.86 -3.38
CA ALA A 454 -41.62 11.76 -3.64
C ALA A 454 -40.30 12.17 -4.36
N ASN A 455 -39.43 11.15 -4.55
CA ASN A 455 -38.25 11.04 -5.44
C ASN A 455 -36.87 11.02 -4.76
N ALA A 456 -36.37 9.81 -4.45
CA ALA A 456 -34.97 9.57 -4.06
C ALA A 456 -34.43 8.19 -4.53
N TRP A 457 -34.88 7.71 -5.70
CA TRP A 457 -34.22 6.61 -6.41
C TRP A 457 -33.46 7.19 -7.60
N GLY A 458 -32.12 7.11 -7.56
CA GLY A 458 -31.25 7.61 -8.61
C GLY A 458 -29.83 7.06 -8.47
N PHE A 459 -29.55 5.98 -9.18
CA PHE A 459 -28.17 5.56 -9.48
C PHE A 459 -27.61 6.50 -10.55
N GLU A 460 -26.38 6.99 -10.40
CA GLU A 460 -25.50 7.31 -11.54
C GLU A 460 -24.05 6.90 -11.21
N GLU A 461 -23.34 6.39 -12.22
CA GLU A 461 -21.94 5.96 -12.21
C GLU A 461 -21.04 7.05 -12.83
N GLU A 462 -19.76 7.10 -12.43
CA GLU A 462 -18.54 7.57 -13.16
C GLU A 462 -18.56 8.99 -13.83
N GLU A 463 -17.54 9.85 -13.75
CA GLU A 463 -16.19 9.73 -14.36
C GLU A 463 -15.28 10.95 -13.94
N ASP A 464 -14.03 11.00 -14.41
CA ASP A 464 -12.92 11.88 -13.95
C ASP A 464 -12.87 13.33 -14.50
N GLU A 465 -12.11 14.25 -13.85
CA GLU A 465 -10.98 15.02 -14.49
C GLU A 465 -10.17 15.93 -13.51
N ASP A 466 -9.01 16.42 -13.99
CA ASP A 466 -7.84 16.90 -13.23
C ASP A 466 -7.78 18.39 -12.77
N THR A 467 -6.91 18.61 -11.76
CA THR A 467 -6.11 19.79 -11.27
C THR A 467 -5.78 21.01 -12.20
N PRO A 468 -5.12 22.14 -11.76
CA PRO A 468 -4.39 22.43 -10.49
C PRO A 468 -4.49 23.85 -9.82
N ALA A 469 -4.02 23.90 -8.56
CA ALA A 469 -3.18 24.92 -7.86
C ALA A 469 -3.42 26.46 -7.94
N ASP A 470 -3.46 27.12 -6.76
CA ASP A 470 -2.35 27.99 -6.31
C ASP A 470 -2.39 28.30 -4.78
N ALA A 471 -1.25 28.63 -4.16
CA ALA A 471 -1.13 29.03 -2.73
C ALA A 471 0.06 30.00 -2.50
N PRO A 472 -0.02 30.94 -1.53
CA PRO A 472 0.93 30.90 -0.38
C PRO A 472 0.33 31.42 0.96
N GLN A 473 0.48 30.70 2.08
CA GLN A 473 1.54 30.79 3.13
C GLN A 473 1.64 32.11 3.95
N ASP A 474 1.58 32.01 5.29
CA ASP A 474 2.75 32.23 6.19
C ASP A 474 2.52 31.71 7.65
N ARG A 475 3.47 30.88 8.17
CA ARG A 475 3.97 30.69 9.59
C ARG A 475 2.98 30.47 10.78
N THR A 476 3.22 29.72 11.88
CA THR A 476 4.35 28.96 12.51
C THR A 476 3.81 28.28 13.82
N ASP A 477 4.35 27.22 14.46
CA ASP A 477 5.48 26.30 14.18
C ASP A 477 5.41 24.97 15.00
N ILE A 478 6.27 23.99 14.66
CA ILE A 478 6.84 22.86 15.47
C ILE A 478 5.91 22.01 16.40
N ARG A 479 5.63 20.76 15.98
CA ARG A 479 6.22 19.50 16.52
C ARG A 479 5.93 18.31 15.60
N ARG A 480 6.88 17.38 15.48
CA ARG A 480 6.74 16.11 14.72
C ARG A 480 6.20 15.00 15.63
N ASP A 481 5.34 14.15 15.08
CA ASP A 481 5.61 12.70 14.96
C ASP A 481 4.72 12.13 13.86
N ASP A 482 5.32 11.37 12.93
CA ASP A 482 4.64 10.68 11.82
C ASP A 482 4.54 9.18 12.15
N HIS A 483 3.33 8.69 12.38
CA HIS A 483 2.94 7.29 12.17
C HIS A 483 1.48 7.31 11.73
N ALA A 484 1.18 7.03 10.46
CA ALA A 484 1.19 5.71 9.79
C ALA A 484 -0.27 5.26 9.64
N ALA A 485 -0.62 4.84 8.43
CA ALA A 485 -1.94 4.31 8.12
C ALA A 485 -2.14 2.89 8.68
N ASP A 486 -3.38 2.45 8.59
CA ASP A 486 -3.93 1.11 8.87
C ASP A 486 -4.43 0.88 10.31
N ASP A 487 -5.75 0.91 10.44
CA ASP A 487 -6.47 0.07 11.40
C ASP A 487 -7.75 -0.46 10.73
N THR A 488 -7.56 -1.45 9.87
CA THR A 488 -8.59 -2.41 9.50
C THR A 488 -8.24 -3.80 10.04
N GLY A 489 -7.96 -3.89 11.36
CA GLY A 489 -7.39 -5.09 11.99
C GLY A 489 -8.18 -5.73 13.14
N ASP A 490 -8.84 -4.95 14.00
CA ASP A 490 -9.26 -5.42 15.34
C ASP A 490 -10.66 -6.07 15.42
N ALA A 491 -10.85 -7.15 14.64
CA ALA A 491 -12.06 -7.98 14.67
C ALA A 491 -11.90 -9.36 15.36
N TRP A 492 -10.72 -9.68 15.91
CA TRP A 492 -10.42 -11.01 16.46
C TRP A 492 -9.61 -10.94 17.76
N GLY A 493 -10.32 -10.77 18.88
CA GLY A 493 -9.73 -10.57 20.20
C GLY A 493 -8.78 -11.68 20.64
N TRP A 494 -7.51 -11.30 20.83
CA TRP A 494 -6.51 -12.02 21.60
C TRP A 494 -5.85 -11.05 22.58
N ASP A 495 -6.50 -10.80 23.71
CA ASP A 495 -5.80 -10.30 24.89
C ASP A 495 -6.43 -10.91 26.15
N ASP A 496 -5.62 -11.68 26.88
CA ASP A 496 -5.95 -12.22 28.20
C ASP A 496 -5.21 -11.39 29.24
N ASP A 497 -5.77 -10.22 29.55
CA ASP A 497 -5.32 -9.42 30.68
C ASP A 497 -6.56 -8.99 31.50
N SER A 498 -6.82 -9.74 32.57
CA SER A 498 -8.02 -9.60 33.42
C SER A 498 -7.80 -8.61 34.58
N PRO A 499 -8.40 -7.40 34.57
CA PRO A 499 -8.47 -6.56 35.76
C PRO A 499 -9.64 -7.01 36.67
N VAL A 500 -9.30 -7.43 37.88
CA VAL A 500 -10.25 -7.77 38.95
C VAL A 500 -11.30 -6.67 39.15
N ARG A 501 -12.59 -7.01 39.01
CA ARG A 501 -13.70 -6.19 39.53
C ARG A 501 -14.52 -6.96 40.55
N THR A 502 -14.38 -6.55 41.80
CA THR A 502 -15.17 -6.99 42.95
C THR A 502 -16.67 -6.77 42.72
N ARG A 503 -17.47 -7.83 42.82
CA ARG A 503 -18.93 -7.72 42.93
C ARG A 503 -19.33 -7.90 44.39
N SER A 504 -19.97 -6.88 44.96
CA SER A 504 -20.47 -6.88 46.33
C SER A 504 -21.76 -7.70 46.47
N GLU A 505 -21.87 -8.42 47.58
CA GLU A 505 -23.09 -9.08 48.05
C GLU A 505 -24.16 -8.05 48.46
N PRO A 506 -25.45 -8.44 48.45
CA PRO A 506 -26.42 -8.00 49.44
C PRO A 506 -26.64 -9.11 50.50
N ALA A 507 -26.71 -8.70 51.77
CA ALA A 507 -26.70 -9.62 52.90
C ALA A 507 -28.02 -10.37 53.13
N ASN A 508 -27.89 -11.68 53.30
CA ASN A 508 -28.46 -12.50 54.38
C ASN A 508 -29.69 -11.97 55.15
N ASN A 509 -30.76 -12.78 55.19
CA ASN A 509 -31.60 -12.87 56.37
C ASN A 509 -32.00 -14.33 56.65
N GLN A 510 -31.77 -14.80 57.87
CA GLN A 510 -31.87 -16.21 58.25
C GLN A 510 -33.28 -16.61 58.70
N GLY A 511 -33.65 -17.86 58.44
CA GLY A 511 -34.83 -18.50 59.03
C GLY A 511 -34.82 -20.01 58.82
N GLN A 512 -34.26 -20.76 59.77
CA GLN A 512 -34.30 -22.23 59.75
C GLN A 512 -35.63 -22.76 60.32
N SER A 513 -36.26 -23.69 59.62
CA SER A 513 -37.02 -24.78 60.25
C SER A 513 -36.99 -26.04 59.39
N HIS A 514 -36.65 -27.15 60.01
CA HIS A 514 -36.55 -28.48 59.41
C HIS A 514 -37.80 -29.26 59.82
N LEU A 515 -38.62 -29.75 58.88
CA LEU A 515 -39.61 -30.80 59.15
C LEU A 515 -39.94 -31.62 57.88
N ASP A 516 -40.34 -32.85 58.13
CA ASP A 516 -40.46 -34.00 57.23
C ASP A 516 -41.16 -33.80 55.86
N GLY A 517 -40.52 -34.36 54.84
CA GLY A 517 -41.08 -35.51 54.12
C GLY A 517 -42.48 -35.37 53.51
N PHE A 518 -42.54 -34.80 52.30
CA PHE A 518 -43.48 -35.28 51.28
C PHE A 518 -42.76 -35.39 49.93
N GLN A 519 -42.81 -36.60 49.38
CA GLN A 519 -42.38 -36.92 48.03
C GLN A 519 -43.48 -36.44 47.07
N PRO A 520 -43.22 -35.51 46.14
CA PRO A 520 -44.10 -35.40 44.98
C PRO A 520 -43.87 -36.64 44.12
N ASP A 521 -44.96 -37.30 43.75
CA ASP A 521 -44.89 -38.41 42.79
C ASP A 521 -44.17 -37.95 41.52
N SER A 522 -43.40 -38.87 40.94
CA SER A 522 -42.95 -38.74 39.57
C SER A 522 -44.20 -38.67 38.70
N GLN A 523 -44.50 -37.47 38.19
CA GLN A 523 -45.35 -37.39 37.02
C GLN A 523 -44.55 -38.05 35.90
N ASP A 524 -44.97 -39.25 35.49
CA ASP A 524 -44.39 -39.95 34.36
C ASP A 524 -44.58 -39.10 33.09
N GLU A 525 -43.59 -38.26 32.79
CA GLU A 525 -43.42 -37.66 31.47
C GLU A 525 -43.22 -38.80 30.48
N GLN A 526 -44.29 -39.15 29.77
CA GLN A 526 -44.23 -40.17 28.75
C GLN A 526 -43.44 -39.60 27.56
N GLU A 527 -42.11 -39.80 27.54
CA GLU A 527 -41.24 -39.47 26.41
C GLU A 527 -41.77 -40.15 25.13
N VAL A 528 -42.47 -39.40 24.29
CA VAL A 528 -42.84 -39.86 22.95
C VAL A 528 -41.69 -39.50 22.01
N THR A 529 -40.92 -40.52 21.63
CA THR A 529 -39.87 -40.39 20.61
C THR A 529 -40.48 -40.52 19.23
N LEU A 530 -40.69 -39.39 18.55
CA LEU A 530 -41.11 -39.39 17.15
C LEU A 530 -39.85 -39.58 16.29
N THR A 531 -39.83 -40.69 15.55
CA THR A 531 -38.78 -41.03 14.59
C THR A 531 -39.25 -40.66 13.20
N GLU A 532 -38.73 -39.55 12.66
CA GLU A 532 -39.00 -39.12 11.29
C GLU A 532 -37.73 -39.23 10.44
N VAL A 533 -37.88 -39.36 9.12
CA VAL A 533 -36.75 -39.44 8.19
C VAL A 533 -36.68 -38.17 7.36
N TYR A 534 -35.48 -37.61 7.22
CA TYR A 534 -35.17 -36.46 6.36
C TYR A 534 -33.90 -36.75 5.54
N SER A 535 -33.63 -35.97 4.49
CA SER A 535 -32.43 -36.15 3.66
C SER A 535 -31.40 -35.05 3.88
N ILE A 536 -30.13 -35.45 3.98
CA ILE A 536 -28.95 -34.59 4.04
C ILE A 536 -28.06 -34.79 2.81
N SER A 537 -27.19 -33.83 2.50
CA SER A 537 -26.15 -34.00 1.50
C SER A 537 -24.92 -34.74 2.04
N GLU A 538 -23.92 -34.96 1.18
CA GLU A 538 -22.59 -35.47 1.58
C GLU A 538 -21.78 -34.44 2.39
N ILE A 539 -22.12 -33.15 2.36
CA ILE A 539 -21.26 -32.08 2.91
C ILE A 539 -21.13 -32.17 4.44
N PRO A 540 -22.21 -32.32 5.23
CA PRO A 540 -22.12 -32.41 6.69
C PRO A 540 -21.16 -33.48 7.22
N ASP A 541 -21.17 -34.68 6.65
CA ASP A 541 -20.29 -35.77 7.10
C ASP A 541 -18.81 -35.42 6.89
N HIS A 542 -18.45 -34.73 5.79
CA HIS A 542 -17.09 -34.21 5.58
C HIS A 542 -16.71 -33.11 6.60
N ILE A 543 -17.64 -32.23 6.97
CA ILE A 543 -17.40 -31.19 7.99
C ILE A 543 -17.16 -31.83 9.36
N ILE A 544 -17.96 -32.84 9.72
CA ILE A 544 -17.79 -33.60 10.97
C ILE A 544 -16.49 -34.41 10.95
N GLU A 545 -16.05 -34.96 9.81
CA GLU A 545 -14.75 -35.63 9.68
C GLU A 545 -13.57 -34.65 9.91
N ILE A 546 -13.62 -33.46 9.31
CA ILE A 546 -12.60 -32.40 9.50
C ILE A 546 -12.52 -31.99 10.98
N ILE A 547 -13.67 -31.74 11.61
CA ILE A 547 -13.77 -31.37 13.03
C ILE A 547 -13.25 -32.50 13.92
N GLY A 548 -13.70 -33.74 13.69
CA GLY A 548 -13.27 -34.91 14.45
C GLY A 548 -11.76 -35.13 14.37
N LYS A 549 -11.18 -34.92 13.18
CA LYS A 549 -9.73 -34.97 12.98
C LYS A 549 -9.00 -33.88 13.75
N ASP A 550 -9.42 -32.62 13.65
CA ASP A 550 -8.74 -31.52 14.36
C ASP A 550 -8.82 -31.69 15.90
N ILE A 551 -9.89 -32.34 16.41
CA ILE A 551 -10.02 -32.73 17.82
C ILE A 551 -9.09 -33.90 18.20
N SER A 552 -9.03 -34.98 17.41
CA SER A 552 -8.09 -36.09 17.66
C SER A 552 -6.63 -35.64 17.55
N ASP A 553 -6.37 -34.69 16.67
CA ASP A 553 -5.07 -34.08 16.47
C ASP A 553 -4.66 -33.23 17.68
N ALA A 554 -5.60 -32.52 18.31
CA ALA A 554 -5.36 -31.80 19.56
C ALA A 554 -5.05 -32.74 20.74
N GLN A 555 -5.79 -33.86 20.85
CA GLN A 555 -5.60 -34.88 21.90
C GLN A 555 -4.24 -35.56 21.78
N THR A 556 -3.87 -36.01 20.58
CA THR A 556 -2.55 -36.63 20.37
C THR A 556 -1.42 -35.65 20.68
N LEU A 557 -1.56 -34.36 20.33
CA LEU A 557 -0.56 -33.33 20.68
C LEU A 557 -0.48 -33.03 22.18
N SER A 558 -1.59 -33.07 22.93
CA SER A 558 -1.55 -32.91 24.39
C SER A 558 -0.88 -34.08 25.11
N ASP A 559 -1.04 -35.29 24.58
CA ASP A 559 -0.55 -36.52 25.19
C ASP A 559 0.92 -36.80 24.86
N THR A 560 1.41 -36.40 23.68
CA THR A 560 2.78 -36.71 23.23
C THR A 560 3.83 -35.64 23.53
N LEU A 561 3.43 -34.37 23.79
CA LEU A 561 4.34 -33.26 24.14
C LEU A 561 5.60 -33.20 23.25
N HIS A 562 5.39 -33.00 21.95
CA HIS A 562 6.49 -32.85 20.98
C HIS A 562 7.40 -31.66 21.37
N LYS A 563 8.71 -31.88 21.36
CA LYS A 563 9.72 -30.92 21.89
C LYS A 563 9.72 -29.56 21.19
N GLY A 564 9.23 -29.48 19.96
CA GLY A 564 9.13 -28.24 19.18
C GLY A 564 7.78 -27.53 19.22
N LEU A 565 6.77 -28.03 19.96
CA LEU A 565 5.45 -27.42 20.08
C LEU A 565 4.99 -27.34 21.54
N ASP A 566 4.71 -26.12 22.00
CA ASP A 566 4.15 -25.88 23.34
C ASP A 566 2.69 -26.34 23.48
N SER A 567 2.24 -26.48 24.73
CA SER A 567 0.83 -26.72 25.08
C SER A 567 -0.15 -25.60 24.65
N SER A 568 0.37 -24.47 24.14
CA SER A 568 -0.43 -23.43 23.48
C SER A 568 -0.95 -23.89 22.11
N ALA A 569 -0.20 -24.74 21.39
CA ALA A 569 -0.58 -25.24 20.08
C ALA A 569 -1.80 -26.17 20.15
N SER A 570 -1.88 -27.06 21.14
CA SER A 570 -3.05 -27.94 21.33
C SER A 570 -4.32 -27.15 21.68
N ARG A 571 -4.21 -26.09 22.49
CA ARG A 571 -5.34 -25.15 22.73
C ARG A 571 -5.79 -24.45 21.46
N GLY A 572 -4.86 -24.00 20.62
CA GLY A 572 -5.19 -23.36 19.35
C GLY A 572 -5.81 -24.31 18.32
N LEU A 573 -5.51 -25.61 18.37
CA LEU A 573 -6.19 -26.63 17.56
C LEU A 573 -7.66 -26.80 17.95
N LEU A 574 -7.97 -26.71 19.25
CA LEU A 574 -9.36 -26.78 19.74
C LEU A 574 -10.24 -25.58 19.31
N ALA A 575 -9.65 -24.51 18.77
CA ALA A 575 -10.37 -23.41 18.14
C ALA A 575 -10.65 -23.63 16.62
N LEU A 576 -10.05 -24.66 16.00
CA LEU A 576 -10.28 -24.98 14.58
C LEU A 576 -11.74 -25.36 14.27
N PRO A 577 -12.45 -26.16 15.10
CA PRO A 577 -13.85 -26.50 14.84
C PRO A 577 -14.76 -25.27 14.68
N THR A 578 -14.66 -24.30 15.59
CA THR A 578 -15.39 -23.03 15.51
C THR A 578 -15.11 -22.27 14.21
N LEU A 579 -13.84 -22.22 13.80
CA LEU A 579 -13.43 -21.58 12.54
C LEU A 579 -13.93 -22.35 11.30
N ALA A 580 -13.91 -23.68 11.33
CA ALA A 580 -14.43 -24.53 10.25
C ALA A 580 -15.96 -24.37 10.10
N LEU A 581 -16.70 -24.29 11.21
CA LEU A 581 -18.15 -24.03 11.23
C LEU A 581 -18.49 -22.61 10.78
N ALA A 582 -17.70 -21.61 11.16
CA ALA A 582 -17.83 -20.25 10.63
C ALA A 582 -17.59 -20.20 9.11
N MET A 583 -16.57 -20.92 8.63
CA MET A 583 -16.22 -21.02 7.22
C MET A 583 -17.30 -21.73 6.39
N PHE A 584 -17.89 -22.81 6.93
CA PHE A 584 -19.06 -23.46 6.34
C PHE A 584 -20.22 -22.47 6.19
N ARG A 585 -20.58 -21.75 7.27
CA ARG A 585 -21.67 -20.74 7.25
C ARG A 585 -21.42 -19.62 6.25
N ALA A 586 -20.16 -19.20 6.09
CA ALA A 586 -19.78 -18.15 5.12
C ALA A 586 -19.82 -18.61 3.65
N THR A 587 -19.56 -19.90 3.37
CA THR A 587 -19.45 -20.41 1.98
C THR A 587 -20.69 -21.18 1.50
N ALA A 588 -21.45 -21.79 2.41
CA ALA A 588 -22.66 -22.54 2.06
C ALA A 588 -23.71 -21.73 1.27
N PRO A 589 -23.98 -20.43 1.53
CA PRO A 589 -24.97 -19.68 0.74
C PRO A 589 -24.65 -19.68 -0.76
N SER A 590 -23.39 -19.41 -1.12
CA SER A 590 -22.92 -19.43 -2.51
C SER A 590 -22.84 -20.84 -3.09
N CYS A 591 -22.39 -21.83 -2.31
CA CYS A 591 -22.21 -23.20 -2.81
C CYS A 591 -23.53 -23.95 -3.02
N TYR A 592 -24.52 -23.77 -2.14
CA TYR A 592 -25.84 -24.38 -2.31
C TYR A 592 -26.62 -23.65 -3.41
N GLY A 593 -26.63 -22.31 -3.44
CA GLY A 593 -27.36 -21.54 -4.45
C GLY A 593 -26.82 -21.68 -5.88
N ALA A 594 -25.54 -22.05 -6.06
CA ALA A 594 -24.95 -22.33 -7.37
C ALA A 594 -25.16 -23.79 -7.85
N SER A 595 -25.70 -24.68 -7.00
CA SER A 595 -25.90 -26.09 -7.33
C SER A 595 -27.30 -26.32 -7.92
N PRO A 596 -27.44 -27.05 -9.05
CA PRO A 596 -28.75 -27.41 -9.58
C PRO A 596 -29.45 -28.54 -8.78
N ALA A 597 -28.76 -29.14 -7.81
CA ALA A 597 -29.24 -30.30 -7.03
C ALA A 597 -29.42 -30.01 -5.54
N LEU A 598 -28.92 -28.87 -5.04
CA LEU A 598 -29.02 -28.46 -3.64
C LEU A 598 -29.70 -27.08 -3.57
N GLY A 599 -30.29 -26.75 -2.42
CA GLY A 599 -31.03 -25.50 -2.23
C GLY A 599 -31.14 -25.14 -0.75
N ASP A 600 -31.90 -24.10 -0.42
CA ASP A 600 -31.90 -23.55 0.94
C ASP A 600 -32.56 -24.51 1.97
N ILE A 601 -33.51 -25.35 1.56
CA ILE A 601 -34.02 -26.50 2.37
C ILE A 601 -32.94 -27.54 2.67
N HIS A 602 -32.08 -27.86 1.70
CA HIS A 602 -30.96 -28.77 1.93
C HIS A 602 -29.96 -28.14 2.92
N ARG A 603 -29.68 -26.84 2.77
CA ARG A 603 -28.85 -26.09 3.71
C ARG A 603 -29.43 -26.07 5.13
N TYR A 604 -30.75 -25.97 5.28
CA TYR A 604 -31.46 -26.10 6.57
C TYR A 604 -31.22 -27.48 7.21
N ASN A 605 -31.54 -28.57 6.50
CA ASN A 605 -31.36 -29.94 6.98
C ASN A 605 -29.89 -30.23 7.34
N ASP A 606 -28.97 -29.85 6.46
CA ASP A 606 -27.53 -30.10 6.61
C ASP A 606 -26.95 -29.33 7.81
N SER A 607 -27.40 -28.10 8.04
CA SER A 607 -27.00 -27.30 9.20
C SER A 607 -27.57 -27.86 10.51
N LEU A 608 -28.84 -28.29 10.54
CA LEU A 608 -29.42 -28.96 11.70
C LEU A 608 -28.71 -30.28 12.04
N TYR A 609 -28.39 -31.09 11.03
CA TYR A 609 -27.64 -32.33 11.24
C TYR A 609 -26.24 -32.05 11.79
N ILE A 610 -25.52 -31.02 11.31
CA ILE A 610 -24.24 -30.61 11.91
C ILE A 610 -24.46 -30.23 13.38
N ALA A 611 -25.47 -29.43 13.72
CA ALA A 611 -25.78 -29.03 15.10
C ALA A 611 -26.10 -30.24 16.01
N GLU A 612 -26.87 -31.21 15.51
CA GLU A 612 -27.18 -32.47 16.20
C GLU A 612 -25.91 -33.30 16.44
N ARG A 613 -25.08 -33.49 15.40
CA ARG A 613 -23.81 -34.24 15.51
C ARG A 613 -22.85 -33.56 16.50
N LEU A 614 -22.73 -32.24 16.49
CA LEU A 614 -21.91 -31.47 17.45
C LEU A 614 -22.33 -31.70 18.91
N ARG A 615 -23.64 -31.78 19.20
CA ARG A 615 -24.15 -32.13 20.55
C ARG A 615 -23.75 -33.53 21.01
N HIS A 616 -23.60 -34.46 20.06
CA HIS A 616 -23.21 -35.85 20.33
C HIS A 616 -21.70 -36.10 20.26
N LEU A 617 -20.88 -35.11 19.90
CA LEU A 617 -19.42 -35.21 19.97
C LEU A 617 -18.97 -35.32 21.44
N SER A 618 -18.69 -36.54 21.85
CA SER A 618 -18.18 -36.86 23.19
C SER A 618 -16.72 -36.45 23.31
N VAL A 619 -16.46 -35.26 23.85
CA VAL A 619 -15.10 -34.79 24.14
C VAL A 619 -14.60 -35.43 25.45
N PRO A 620 -13.38 -36.00 25.51
CA PRO A 620 -12.85 -36.60 26.74
C PRO A 620 -12.77 -35.60 27.91
N ALA A 621 -13.10 -36.07 29.11
CA ALA A 621 -13.14 -35.26 30.32
C ALA A 621 -11.77 -34.60 30.61
N GLY A 622 -11.67 -33.29 30.38
CA GLY A 622 -10.44 -32.51 30.50
C GLY A 622 -10.18 -31.60 29.29
N MET A 623 -10.67 -31.98 28.10
CA MET A 623 -10.80 -31.06 26.97
C MET A 623 -12.25 -30.59 26.86
N LEU A 624 -12.47 -29.30 27.13
CA LEU A 624 -13.67 -28.62 26.67
C LEU A 624 -13.33 -28.00 25.31
N LEU A 625 -14.07 -28.34 24.25
CA LEU A 625 -14.08 -27.48 23.07
C LEU A 625 -14.61 -26.11 23.54
N PRO A 626 -13.90 -25.01 23.29
CA PRO A 626 -14.43 -23.68 23.57
C PRO A 626 -15.74 -23.48 22.80
N HIS A 627 -16.78 -23.01 23.48
CA HIS A 627 -17.99 -22.47 22.84
C HIS A 627 -18.87 -23.44 22.01
N VAL A 628 -18.82 -24.78 22.22
CA VAL A 628 -19.70 -25.73 21.49
C VAL A 628 -21.18 -25.32 21.52
N ASP A 629 -21.69 -24.91 22.68
CA ASP A 629 -23.09 -24.46 22.80
C ASP A 629 -23.41 -23.22 21.97
N MET A 630 -22.42 -22.33 21.76
CA MET A 630 -22.57 -21.15 20.90
C MET A 630 -22.49 -21.54 19.43
N ASP A 631 -21.59 -22.46 19.05
CA ASP A 631 -21.47 -22.96 17.69
C ASP A 631 -22.71 -23.76 17.26
N VAL A 632 -23.27 -24.58 18.16
CA VAL A 632 -24.55 -25.27 17.97
C VAL A 632 -25.69 -24.26 17.76
N LYS A 633 -25.84 -23.26 18.66
CA LYS A 633 -26.86 -22.20 18.52
C LYS A 633 -26.67 -21.37 17.24
N ALA A 634 -25.43 -21.08 16.86
CA ALA A 634 -25.11 -20.34 15.64
C ALA A 634 -25.43 -21.16 14.38
N MET A 635 -25.23 -22.48 14.41
CA MET A 635 -25.63 -23.37 13.33
C MET A 635 -27.15 -23.54 13.25
N GLU A 636 -27.85 -23.58 14.38
CA GLU A 636 -29.31 -23.58 14.41
C GLU A 636 -29.91 -22.25 13.93
N LYS A 637 -29.34 -21.10 14.31
CA LYS A 637 -29.75 -19.80 13.73
C LYS A 637 -29.48 -19.77 12.21
N PHE A 638 -28.34 -20.29 11.76
CA PHE A 638 -28.01 -20.36 10.33
C PHE A 638 -28.94 -21.29 9.55
N ALA A 639 -29.29 -22.44 10.11
CA ALA A 639 -30.33 -23.32 9.57
C ALA A 639 -31.66 -22.56 9.48
N ARG A 640 -32.06 -21.88 10.57
CA ARG A 640 -33.34 -21.17 10.62
C ARG A 640 -33.46 -20.10 9.54
N LEU A 641 -32.46 -19.24 9.40
CA LEU A 641 -32.38 -18.22 8.34
C LEU A 641 -32.47 -18.82 6.93
N ALA A 642 -31.93 -20.03 6.70
CA ALA A 642 -32.03 -20.69 5.41
C ALA A 642 -33.46 -21.10 5.06
N TYR A 643 -34.20 -21.64 6.04
CA TYR A 643 -35.60 -22.00 5.87
C TYR A 643 -36.51 -20.77 5.75
N SER A 644 -36.34 -19.73 6.59
CA SER A 644 -37.11 -18.48 6.47
C SER A 644 -37.02 -17.89 5.07
N LYS A 645 -35.79 -17.78 4.55
CA LYS A 645 -35.53 -17.23 3.22
C LYS A 645 -36.19 -18.05 2.10
N GLU A 646 -36.19 -19.37 2.19
CA GLU A 646 -36.92 -20.21 1.25
C GLU A 646 -38.43 -19.97 1.36
N MET A 647 -38.99 -19.97 2.57
CA MET A 647 -40.44 -19.73 2.77
C MET A 647 -40.86 -18.36 2.24
N GLU A 648 -40.10 -17.30 2.53
CA GLU A 648 -40.33 -15.94 2.00
C GLU A 648 -40.26 -15.92 0.47
N THR A 649 -39.26 -16.58 -0.12
CA THR A 649 -39.14 -16.70 -1.59
C THR A 649 -40.38 -17.38 -2.19
N GLN A 650 -40.84 -18.48 -1.61
CA GLN A 650 -42.03 -19.19 -2.11
C GLN A 650 -43.33 -18.42 -1.85
N ARG A 651 -43.44 -17.69 -0.73
CA ARG A 651 -44.55 -16.77 -0.44
C ARG A 651 -44.64 -15.67 -1.48
N LEU A 652 -43.53 -15.03 -1.84
CA LEU A 652 -43.48 -13.99 -2.88
C LEU A 652 -43.87 -14.52 -4.26
N ILE A 653 -43.38 -15.71 -4.65
CA ILE A 653 -43.77 -16.36 -5.91
C ILE A 653 -45.27 -16.68 -5.94
N ILE A 654 -45.80 -17.26 -4.85
CA ILE A 654 -47.23 -17.59 -4.74
C ILE A 654 -48.09 -16.31 -4.73
N TRP A 655 -47.62 -15.23 -4.11
CA TRP A 655 -48.30 -13.93 -4.12
C TRP A 655 -48.36 -13.34 -5.53
N ASP A 656 -47.25 -13.28 -6.25
CA ASP A 656 -47.19 -12.77 -7.64
C ASP A 656 -48.12 -13.57 -8.58
N LEU A 657 -48.09 -14.90 -8.48
CA LEU A 657 -49.00 -15.79 -9.20
C LEU A 657 -50.48 -15.53 -8.86
N LEU A 658 -50.79 -15.20 -7.60
CA LEU A 658 -52.16 -14.92 -7.14
C LEU A 658 -52.61 -13.48 -7.46
N GLU A 659 -51.69 -12.52 -7.54
CA GLU A 659 -51.96 -11.14 -7.95
C GLU A 659 -52.44 -11.07 -9.41
N GLY A 660 -52.00 -12.02 -10.25
CA GLY A 660 -52.56 -12.26 -11.58
C GLY A 660 -54.07 -12.52 -11.62
N ALA A 661 -54.70 -12.88 -10.50
CA ALA A 661 -56.16 -13.01 -10.39
C ALA A 661 -56.90 -11.69 -10.12
N GLN A 662 -56.22 -10.56 -9.94
CA GLN A 662 -56.80 -9.20 -9.80
C GLN A 662 -58.02 -9.11 -8.87
N GLY A 663 -57.93 -9.76 -7.70
CA GLY A 663 -59.00 -9.79 -6.70
C GLY A 663 -60.28 -10.52 -7.14
N PHE A 664 -60.18 -11.41 -8.13
CA PHE A 664 -61.30 -12.16 -8.74
C PHE A 664 -62.39 -11.29 -9.39
N THR A 665 -62.11 -10.01 -9.63
CA THR A 665 -63.05 -9.09 -10.28
C THR A 665 -63.30 -9.49 -11.74
N SER A 666 -64.53 -9.29 -12.22
CA SER A 666 -64.94 -9.63 -13.61
C SER A 666 -64.67 -11.09 -14.04
N CYS A 667 -64.70 -12.05 -13.11
CA CYS A 667 -64.32 -13.45 -13.35
C CYS A 667 -65.15 -14.24 -14.39
N THR A 668 -66.18 -13.63 -14.96
CA THR A 668 -66.97 -14.16 -16.10
C THR A 668 -66.60 -13.55 -17.46
N GLN A 669 -65.87 -12.44 -17.49
CA GLN A 669 -65.58 -11.66 -18.69
C GLN A 669 -64.23 -12.06 -19.31
N PHE A 670 -64.20 -12.29 -20.62
CA PHE A 670 -62.95 -12.52 -21.36
C PHE A 670 -62.23 -11.19 -21.65
N PRO A 671 -60.90 -11.06 -21.45
CA PRO A 671 -59.93 -12.13 -21.14
C PRO A 671 -59.74 -12.43 -19.64
N TYR A 672 -60.16 -11.56 -18.74
CA TYR A 672 -59.90 -11.63 -17.29
C TYR A 672 -60.26 -12.98 -16.65
N SER A 673 -61.36 -13.61 -17.08
CA SER A 673 -61.75 -14.94 -16.61
C SER A 673 -60.71 -16.01 -16.89
N GLN A 674 -60.00 -15.94 -18.02
CA GLN A 674 -58.90 -16.85 -18.35
C GLN A 674 -57.61 -16.50 -17.58
N GLU A 675 -57.37 -15.22 -17.31
CA GLU A 675 -56.23 -14.77 -16.50
C GLU A 675 -56.35 -15.27 -15.05
N ILE A 676 -57.55 -15.18 -14.47
CA ILE A 676 -57.88 -15.75 -13.15
C ILE A 676 -57.75 -17.28 -13.14
N GLU A 677 -58.32 -17.98 -14.13
CA GLU A 677 -58.22 -19.45 -14.24
C GLU A 677 -56.75 -19.91 -14.34
N ASN A 678 -55.92 -19.19 -15.12
CA ASN A 678 -54.48 -19.44 -15.22
C ASN A 678 -53.75 -19.17 -13.90
N ALA A 679 -54.06 -18.06 -13.21
CA ALA A 679 -53.47 -17.68 -11.93
C ALA A 679 -53.74 -18.75 -10.84
N VAL A 680 -55.00 -19.15 -10.66
CA VAL A 680 -55.38 -20.17 -9.68
C VAL A 680 -54.76 -21.53 -10.01
N SER A 681 -54.76 -21.95 -11.28
CA SER A 681 -54.08 -23.20 -11.67
C SER A 681 -52.58 -23.13 -11.39
N SER A 682 -51.93 -22.00 -11.69
CA SER A 682 -50.48 -21.83 -11.48
C SER A 682 -50.10 -21.89 -10.00
N VAL A 683 -50.88 -21.26 -9.11
CA VAL A 683 -50.69 -21.35 -7.65
C VAL A 683 -50.82 -22.81 -7.17
N VAL A 684 -51.88 -23.50 -7.60
CA VAL A 684 -52.16 -24.89 -7.18
C VAL A 684 -51.09 -25.85 -7.70
N ASP A 685 -50.65 -25.69 -8.94
CA ASP A 685 -49.62 -26.55 -9.54
C ASP A 685 -48.22 -26.25 -8.99
N HIS A 686 -47.92 -24.99 -8.64
CA HIS A 686 -46.68 -24.62 -7.93
C HIS A 686 -46.60 -25.25 -6.54
N ILE A 687 -47.68 -25.17 -5.74
CA ILE A 687 -47.73 -25.81 -4.41
C ILE A 687 -47.57 -27.34 -4.51
N ARG A 688 -48.19 -27.98 -5.52
CA ARG A 688 -47.98 -29.42 -5.78
C ARG A 688 -46.54 -29.75 -6.17
N ALA A 689 -45.90 -28.92 -6.99
CA ALA A 689 -44.50 -29.08 -7.39
C ALA A 689 -43.55 -28.92 -6.20
N LEU A 690 -43.77 -27.92 -5.33
CA LEU A 690 -43.04 -27.75 -4.08
C LEU A 690 -43.17 -28.96 -3.16
N HIS A 691 -44.40 -29.43 -2.91
CA HIS A 691 -44.62 -30.64 -2.12
C HIS A 691 -43.91 -31.86 -2.73
N GLN A 692 -43.96 -32.05 -4.06
CA GLN A 692 -43.25 -33.14 -4.73
C GLN A 692 -41.72 -33.02 -4.56
N HIS A 693 -41.16 -31.82 -4.61
CA HIS A 693 -39.73 -31.56 -4.46
C HIS A 693 -39.24 -31.70 -3.01
N TRP A 694 -40.02 -31.24 -2.03
CA TRP A 694 -39.66 -31.28 -0.62
C TRP A 694 -39.96 -32.62 0.07
N LYS A 695 -40.93 -33.40 -0.42
CA LYS A 695 -41.29 -34.72 0.14
C LYS A 695 -40.12 -35.71 0.32
N PRO A 696 -39.14 -35.82 -0.59
CA PRO A 696 -37.95 -36.66 -0.36
C PRO A 696 -36.88 -36.01 0.53
N VAL A 697 -37.04 -34.73 0.91
CA VAL A 697 -36.01 -33.93 1.60
C VAL A 697 -36.38 -33.62 3.05
N LEU A 698 -37.55 -33.05 3.29
CA LEU A 698 -38.05 -32.71 4.63
C LEU A 698 -38.58 -33.94 5.38
N SER A 699 -38.62 -33.83 6.71
CA SER A 699 -39.35 -34.76 7.55
C SER A 699 -40.87 -34.58 7.37
N THR A 700 -41.68 -35.56 7.79
CA THR A 700 -43.12 -35.53 7.48
C THR A 700 -43.85 -34.39 8.20
N SER A 701 -43.52 -34.13 9.48
CA SER A 701 -44.02 -32.96 10.21
C SER A 701 -43.66 -31.64 9.51
N ALA A 702 -42.37 -31.43 9.23
CA ALA A 702 -41.86 -30.21 8.60
C ALA A 702 -42.48 -29.98 7.20
N LEU A 703 -42.60 -31.02 6.37
CA LEU A 703 -43.24 -30.94 5.05
C LEU A 703 -44.69 -30.44 5.17
N MET A 704 -45.48 -31.02 6.09
CA MET A 704 -46.88 -30.64 6.28
C MET A 704 -47.00 -29.22 6.82
N GLN A 705 -46.09 -28.79 7.70
CA GLN A 705 -46.05 -27.41 8.23
C GLN A 705 -45.68 -26.39 7.14
N SER A 706 -44.64 -26.66 6.34
CA SER A 706 -44.19 -25.74 5.28
C SER A 706 -45.22 -25.61 4.16
N ILE A 707 -45.83 -26.71 3.71
CA ILE A 707 -46.90 -26.64 2.69
C ILE A 707 -48.18 -26.06 3.30
N GLY A 708 -48.47 -26.35 4.57
CA GLY A 708 -49.61 -25.82 5.32
C GLY A 708 -49.62 -24.30 5.45
N SER A 709 -48.47 -23.69 5.75
CA SER A 709 -48.34 -22.23 5.86
C SER A 709 -48.52 -21.52 4.51
N LEU A 710 -47.99 -22.09 3.42
CA LEU A 710 -48.19 -21.56 2.06
C LEU A 710 -49.66 -21.63 1.63
N VAL A 711 -50.34 -22.76 1.88
CA VAL A 711 -51.79 -22.90 1.58
C VAL A 711 -52.63 -21.96 2.46
N THR A 712 -52.25 -21.76 3.72
CA THR A 712 -52.89 -20.81 4.63
C THR A 712 -52.85 -19.38 4.08
N MET A 713 -51.70 -18.94 3.54
CA MET A 713 -51.55 -17.62 2.92
C MET A 713 -52.50 -17.47 1.71
N VAL A 714 -52.53 -18.45 0.81
CA VAL A 714 -53.43 -18.43 -0.36
C VAL A 714 -54.88 -18.32 0.07
N ILE A 715 -55.30 -19.18 1.01
CA ILE A 715 -56.68 -19.18 1.52
C ILE A 715 -57.05 -17.86 2.18
N ALA A 716 -56.17 -17.30 3.03
CA ALA A 716 -56.43 -16.01 3.67
C ALA A 716 -56.63 -14.89 2.64
N LYS A 717 -55.80 -14.84 1.59
CA LYS A 717 -55.90 -13.84 0.51
C LYS A 717 -57.16 -14.04 -0.34
N VAL A 718 -57.52 -15.28 -0.67
CA VAL A 718 -58.74 -15.60 -1.43
C VAL A 718 -60.00 -15.26 -0.65
N ILE A 719 -60.06 -15.59 0.66
CA ILE A 719 -61.18 -15.20 1.53
C ILE A 719 -61.32 -13.67 1.55
N SER A 720 -60.22 -12.94 1.81
CA SER A 720 -60.24 -11.46 1.86
C SER A 720 -60.76 -10.87 0.55
N SER A 721 -60.22 -11.31 -0.59
CA SER A 721 -60.62 -10.75 -1.89
C SER A 721 -62.03 -11.13 -2.36
N ILE A 722 -62.65 -12.19 -1.82
CA ILE A 722 -64.07 -12.49 -2.03
C ILE A 722 -64.95 -11.69 -1.04
N GLU A 723 -64.53 -11.53 0.22
CA GLU A 723 -65.22 -10.69 1.21
C GLU A 723 -65.19 -9.19 0.84
N GLU A 724 -64.22 -8.75 0.02
CA GLU A 724 -64.07 -7.39 -0.52
C GLU A 724 -64.98 -7.08 -1.74
N MET A 725 -65.72 -8.05 -2.30
CA MET A 725 -66.57 -7.83 -3.49
C MET A 725 -67.95 -7.25 -3.14
N ASP A 726 -68.28 -6.07 -3.68
CA ASP A 726 -69.55 -5.37 -3.42
C ASP A 726 -70.82 -6.06 -3.98
N ASP A 727 -70.72 -6.68 -5.16
CA ASP A 727 -71.83 -7.35 -5.88
C ASP A 727 -71.25 -8.58 -6.62
N ILE A 728 -71.88 -9.75 -6.46
CA ILE A 728 -71.44 -11.02 -7.03
C ILE A 728 -72.65 -11.64 -7.74
N SER A 729 -72.64 -11.65 -9.07
CA SER A 729 -73.73 -12.27 -9.83
C SER A 729 -73.70 -13.80 -9.76
N GLU A 730 -74.83 -14.47 -9.97
CA GLU A 730 -74.92 -15.94 -9.99
C GLU A 730 -73.84 -16.65 -10.84
N PRO A 731 -73.52 -16.25 -12.09
CA PRO A 731 -72.45 -16.88 -12.85
C PRO A 731 -71.04 -16.57 -12.31
N GLU A 732 -70.84 -15.45 -11.61
CA GLU A 732 -69.59 -15.13 -10.93
C GLU A 732 -69.43 -15.98 -9.67
N SER A 733 -70.48 -16.12 -8.85
CA SER A 733 -70.47 -16.99 -7.66
C SER A 733 -70.10 -18.44 -8.02
N ARG A 734 -70.64 -18.98 -9.11
CA ARG A 734 -70.28 -20.31 -9.60
C ARG A 734 -68.81 -20.40 -10.02
N ARG A 735 -68.27 -19.39 -10.71
CA ARG A 735 -66.83 -19.35 -11.09
C ARG A 735 -65.92 -19.22 -9.87
N LEU A 736 -66.29 -18.41 -8.89
CA LEU A 736 -65.59 -18.33 -7.60
C LEU A 736 -65.59 -19.69 -6.90
N THR A 737 -66.74 -20.38 -6.85
CA THR A 737 -66.85 -21.75 -6.34
C THR A 737 -65.91 -22.71 -7.08
N ASP A 738 -65.86 -22.70 -8.42
CA ASP A 738 -64.95 -23.53 -9.22
C ASP A 738 -63.47 -23.29 -8.83
N TYR A 739 -63.04 -22.03 -8.73
CA TYR A 739 -61.66 -21.68 -8.32
C TYR A 739 -61.35 -22.08 -6.88
N CYS A 740 -62.28 -21.86 -5.95
CA CYS A 740 -62.08 -22.26 -4.56
C CYS A 740 -62.07 -23.80 -4.41
N GLN A 741 -62.85 -24.54 -5.20
CA GLN A 741 -62.75 -26.01 -5.27
C GLN A 741 -61.42 -26.48 -5.87
N GLN A 742 -60.87 -25.77 -6.87
CA GLN A 742 -59.54 -26.06 -7.42
C GLN A 742 -58.45 -25.90 -6.34
N ILE A 743 -58.51 -24.87 -5.51
CA ILE A 743 -57.61 -24.68 -4.35
C ILE A 743 -57.87 -25.74 -3.28
N ALA A 744 -59.13 -26.06 -2.97
CA ALA A 744 -59.50 -27.10 -2.01
C ALA A 744 -58.96 -28.49 -2.38
N SER A 745 -58.72 -28.77 -3.67
CA SER A 745 -58.10 -30.02 -4.11
C SER A 745 -56.67 -30.25 -3.58
N LEU A 746 -56.02 -29.22 -3.00
CA LEU A 746 -54.75 -29.34 -2.27
C LEU A 746 -54.87 -30.15 -0.96
N GLU A 747 -56.08 -30.43 -0.47
CA GLU A 747 -56.32 -31.30 0.70
C GLU A 747 -55.64 -32.67 0.58
N VAL A 748 -55.53 -33.20 -0.64
CA VAL A 748 -54.90 -34.49 -0.96
C VAL A 748 -53.42 -34.53 -0.51
N LEU A 749 -52.76 -33.37 -0.37
CA LEU A 749 -51.38 -33.27 0.12
C LEU A 749 -51.27 -33.55 1.63
N PHE A 750 -52.36 -33.37 2.40
CA PHE A 750 -52.39 -33.48 3.86
C PHE A 750 -53.02 -34.79 4.36
N LEU A 751 -53.06 -35.83 3.53
CA LEU A 751 -53.57 -37.15 3.89
C LEU A 751 -52.54 -37.92 4.70
N SER A 752 -52.83 -38.13 6.00
CA SER A 752 -51.97 -38.95 6.85
C SER A 752 -52.38 -40.42 6.80
N THR A 753 -51.41 -41.30 6.53
CA THR A 753 -51.60 -42.75 6.72
C THR A 753 -51.34 -43.04 8.19
N ALA A 754 -52.40 -43.34 8.95
CA ALA A 754 -52.27 -43.62 10.38
C ALA A 754 -51.24 -44.74 10.64
N PRO A 755 -50.33 -44.58 11.62
CA PRO A 755 -49.37 -45.63 11.94
C PRO A 755 -50.12 -46.89 12.40
N PRO A 756 -49.62 -48.10 12.06
CA PRO A 756 -50.30 -49.34 12.42
C PRO A 756 -50.42 -49.45 13.94
N PRO A 757 -51.62 -49.71 14.49
CA PRO A 757 -51.79 -49.82 15.93
C PRO A 757 -50.95 -50.97 16.49
N PRO A 758 -50.35 -50.83 17.69
CA PRO A 758 -49.57 -51.90 18.30
C PRO A 758 -50.45 -53.15 18.47
N GLN A 759 -49.93 -54.28 17.98
CA GLN A 759 -50.67 -55.53 17.79
C GLN A 759 -51.44 -55.99 19.05
N ARG A 760 -52.72 -55.64 19.15
CA ARG A 760 -53.65 -56.36 20.03
C ARG A 760 -54.15 -57.58 19.26
N GLN A 761 -53.72 -58.75 19.70
CA GLN A 761 -54.16 -60.03 19.15
C GLN A 761 -55.66 -60.24 19.43
N SER A 762 -56.51 -59.95 18.45
CA SER A 762 -57.86 -60.49 18.37
C SER A 762 -58.24 -60.77 16.92
N SER A 763 -58.75 -61.98 16.68
CA SER A 763 -58.90 -62.56 15.36
C SER A 763 -60.26 -62.25 14.73
N SER A 764 -60.28 -61.42 13.69
CA SER A 764 -61.37 -61.39 12.69
C SER A 764 -60.89 -60.79 11.38
N GLN A 765 -61.01 -61.54 10.29
CA GLN A 765 -60.67 -61.08 8.94
C GLN A 765 -61.70 -60.07 8.43
N HIS A 766 -61.40 -58.77 8.50
CA HIS A 766 -61.96 -57.77 7.60
C HIS A 766 -60.81 -56.92 7.04
N ASN A 767 -60.76 -56.77 5.72
CA ASN A 767 -59.92 -55.76 5.08
C ASN A 767 -60.53 -54.39 5.40
N HIS A 768 -60.09 -53.79 6.49
CA HIS A 768 -60.18 -52.34 6.62
C HIS A 768 -59.01 -51.76 5.82
N GLU A 769 -59.33 -51.22 4.64
CA GLU A 769 -58.47 -50.25 3.98
C GLU A 769 -58.19 -49.14 4.99
N HIS A 770 -56.91 -48.76 5.15
CA HIS A 770 -56.53 -47.74 6.13
C HIS A 770 -57.16 -46.41 5.71
N GLU A 771 -58.21 -46.00 6.41
CA GLU A 771 -58.92 -44.75 6.18
C GLU A 771 -57.95 -43.58 6.41
N ALA A 772 -57.54 -42.93 5.32
CA ALA A 772 -56.59 -41.82 5.37
C ALA A 772 -57.29 -40.61 6.01
N VAL A 773 -56.78 -40.17 7.17
CA VAL A 773 -57.38 -39.05 7.89
C VAL A 773 -56.87 -37.74 7.27
N PRO A 774 -57.75 -36.83 6.81
CA PRO A 774 -57.35 -35.52 6.32
C PRO A 774 -56.86 -34.66 7.49
N MET A 775 -55.59 -34.27 7.45
CA MET A 775 -54.96 -33.38 8.44
C MET A 775 -54.96 -31.91 7.99
N SER A 776 -55.70 -31.58 6.94
CA SER A 776 -55.86 -30.24 6.36
C SER A 776 -56.22 -29.20 7.42
N ALA A 777 -57.24 -29.46 8.23
CA ALA A 777 -57.68 -28.59 9.32
C ALA A 777 -56.68 -28.42 10.48
N VAL A 778 -55.60 -29.22 10.53
CA VAL A 778 -54.54 -29.13 11.56
C VAL A 778 -53.36 -28.28 11.07
N TYR A 779 -52.96 -28.43 9.81
CA TYR A 779 -51.80 -27.74 9.23
C TYR A 779 -52.15 -26.47 8.44
N VAL A 780 -53.41 -26.29 8.04
CA VAL A 780 -53.88 -25.13 7.27
C VAL A 780 -54.86 -24.32 8.13
N ALA A 781 -54.43 -23.12 8.56
CA ALA A 781 -55.31 -22.21 9.28
C ALA A 781 -56.39 -21.64 8.34
N ASN A 782 -57.56 -21.32 8.91
CA ASN A 782 -58.77 -20.92 8.20
C ASN A 782 -59.34 -21.95 7.20
N TRP A 783 -58.84 -23.20 7.17
CA TRP A 783 -59.34 -24.25 6.28
C TRP A 783 -60.86 -24.46 6.39
N LEU A 784 -61.39 -24.56 7.62
CA LEU A 784 -62.83 -24.70 7.84
C LEU A 784 -63.62 -23.45 7.40
N LYS A 785 -63.11 -22.24 7.66
CA LYS A 785 -63.70 -20.99 7.16
C LYS A 785 -63.77 -21.00 5.62
N PHE A 786 -62.72 -21.48 4.94
CA PHE A 786 -62.67 -21.61 3.49
C PHE A 786 -63.70 -22.61 2.94
N GLN A 787 -63.82 -23.79 3.54
CA GLN A 787 -64.83 -24.78 3.15
C GLN A 787 -66.26 -24.24 3.35
N TYR A 788 -66.50 -23.48 4.43
CA TYR A 788 -67.77 -22.79 4.63
C TYR A 788 -68.01 -21.66 3.61
N LEU A 789 -66.98 -20.94 3.16
CA LEU A 789 -67.11 -19.95 2.08
C LEU A 789 -67.56 -20.60 0.76
N ILE A 790 -66.93 -21.72 0.37
CA ILE A 790 -67.32 -22.52 -0.81
C ILE A 790 -68.80 -22.90 -0.72
N ASN A 791 -69.23 -23.41 0.44
CA ASN A 791 -70.62 -23.76 0.66
C ASN A 791 -71.57 -22.55 0.57
N ILE A 792 -71.18 -21.37 1.05
CA ILE A 792 -71.99 -20.14 0.94
C ILE A 792 -72.17 -19.70 -0.52
N LEU A 793 -71.10 -19.75 -1.33
CA LEU A 793 -71.11 -19.32 -2.73
C LEU A 793 -72.01 -20.20 -3.63
N ASP A 794 -72.20 -21.47 -3.29
CA ASP A 794 -73.05 -22.43 -4.04
C ASP A 794 -74.45 -22.64 -3.40
N SER A 795 -74.71 -22.05 -2.22
CA SER A 795 -75.95 -22.26 -1.46
C SER A 795 -77.08 -21.28 -1.77
N SER A 796 -78.33 -21.72 -1.58
CA SER A 796 -79.46 -20.78 -1.55
C SER A 796 -79.53 -20.02 -0.22
N LEU A 797 -80.22 -18.87 -0.21
CA LEU A 797 -80.45 -18.07 0.99
C LEU A 797 -81.15 -18.85 2.13
N VAL A 798 -81.90 -19.91 1.81
CA VAL A 798 -82.54 -20.80 2.80
C VAL A 798 -81.50 -21.70 3.46
N ASP A 799 -80.55 -22.22 2.67
CA ASP A 799 -79.51 -23.13 3.12
C ASP A 799 -78.44 -22.38 3.92
N ILE A 800 -78.04 -21.17 3.50
CA ILE A 800 -77.15 -20.28 4.27
C ILE A 800 -77.78 -19.97 5.65
N LYS A 801 -79.09 -19.71 5.69
CA LYS A 801 -79.81 -19.50 6.96
C LYS A 801 -79.79 -20.75 7.84
N TYR A 802 -79.97 -21.94 7.25
CA TYR A 802 -79.91 -23.21 7.96
C TYR A 802 -78.51 -23.50 8.51
N LEU A 803 -77.46 -23.34 7.68
CA LEU A 803 -76.06 -23.46 8.07
C LEU A 803 -75.69 -22.53 9.23
N TRP A 804 -76.28 -21.33 9.28
CA TRP A 804 -76.08 -20.38 10.38
C TRP A 804 -76.80 -20.76 11.68
N THR A 805 -78.05 -21.25 11.61
CA THR A 805 -78.86 -21.51 12.83
C THR A 805 -78.74 -22.91 13.40
N GLU A 806 -78.57 -23.92 12.53
CA GLU A 806 -78.53 -25.34 12.89
C GLU A 806 -77.15 -25.97 12.61
N GLY A 807 -76.33 -25.34 11.76
CA GLY A 807 -74.96 -25.74 11.47
C GLY A 807 -73.90 -25.00 12.27
N GLU A 808 -72.63 -25.34 12.02
CA GLU A 808 -71.47 -24.80 12.74
C GLU A 808 -70.88 -23.52 12.10
N LEU A 809 -71.55 -22.95 11.09
CA LEU A 809 -71.08 -21.74 10.37
C LEU A 809 -70.81 -20.56 11.33
N SER A 810 -71.58 -20.47 12.42
CA SER A 810 -71.45 -19.44 13.46
C SER A 810 -70.20 -19.57 14.35
N LEU A 811 -69.42 -20.65 14.21
CA LEU A 811 -68.11 -20.83 14.87
C LEU A 811 -66.95 -20.22 14.07
N GLU A 812 -67.05 -20.23 12.73
CA GLU A 812 -65.97 -19.75 11.84
C GLU A 812 -66.21 -18.36 11.24
N PHE A 813 -67.47 -17.92 11.09
CA PHE A 813 -67.81 -16.60 10.57
C PHE A 813 -68.50 -15.71 11.60
N ARG A 814 -68.27 -14.39 11.48
CA ARG A 814 -69.01 -13.36 12.22
C ARG A 814 -70.33 -13.05 11.53
N ALA A 815 -71.32 -12.66 12.32
CA ALA A 815 -72.66 -12.32 11.83
C ALA A 815 -72.68 -11.16 10.81
N ASP A 816 -71.71 -10.24 10.88
CA ASP A 816 -71.59 -9.15 9.93
C ASP A 816 -70.93 -9.63 8.61
N GLU A 817 -69.85 -10.42 8.67
CA GLU A 817 -69.22 -11.06 7.48
C GLU A 817 -70.24 -11.83 6.63
N VAL A 818 -71.07 -12.69 7.25
CA VAL A 818 -72.11 -13.44 6.53
C VAL A 818 -73.20 -12.52 5.99
N VAL A 819 -73.52 -11.41 6.66
CA VAL A 819 -74.49 -10.44 6.17
C VAL A 819 -73.97 -9.67 4.96
N ASP A 820 -72.67 -9.38 4.92
CA ASP A 820 -72.03 -8.69 3.80
C ASP A 820 -71.91 -9.62 2.59
N LEU A 821 -71.50 -10.88 2.77
CA LEU A 821 -71.60 -11.92 1.72
C LEU A 821 -73.04 -12.09 1.19
N ILE A 822 -74.06 -12.10 2.05
CA ILE A 822 -75.47 -12.15 1.62
C ILE A 822 -75.91 -10.89 0.86
N ARG A 823 -75.32 -9.72 1.15
CA ARG A 823 -75.61 -8.47 0.43
C ARG A 823 -75.01 -8.50 -0.98
N ALA A 824 -73.81 -9.05 -1.13
CA ALA A 824 -73.11 -9.21 -2.39
C ALA A 824 -73.76 -10.29 -3.28
N LEU A 825 -74.15 -11.45 -2.72
CA LEU A 825 -74.67 -12.60 -3.49
C LEU A 825 -76.15 -12.51 -3.88
N PHE A 826 -76.97 -11.71 -3.19
CA PHE A 826 -78.42 -11.70 -3.39
C PHE A 826 -78.97 -10.28 -3.54
N ALA A 827 -79.77 -10.05 -4.59
CA ALA A 827 -80.49 -8.78 -4.77
C ALA A 827 -81.49 -8.48 -3.62
N GLU A 828 -81.78 -7.19 -3.41
CA GLU A 828 -82.67 -6.73 -2.34
C GLU A 828 -84.09 -7.29 -2.46
N SER A 829 -84.47 -8.11 -1.49
CA SER A 829 -85.74 -8.82 -1.45
C SER A 829 -86.26 -8.97 -0.01
N ALA A 830 -87.57 -9.24 0.13
CA ALA A 830 -88.16 -9.52 1.43
C ALA A 830 -87.54 -10.76 2.11
N HIS A 831 -87.12 -11.74 1.30
CA HIS A 831 -86.40 -12.93 1.79
C HIS A 831 -85.00 -12.56 2.29
N ARG A 832 -84.22 -11.75 1.54
CA ARG A 832 -82.90 -11.25 1.97
C ARG A 832 -82.98 -10.54 3.31
N ARG A 833 -83.91 -9.60 3.48
CA ARG A 833 -84.13 -8.91 4.76
C ARG A 833 -84.52 -9.86 5.90
N SER A 834 -85.31 -10.89 5.63
CA SER A 834 -85.69 -11.89 6.64
C SER A 834 -84.52 -12.78 7.06
N ALA A 835 -83.66 -13.19 6.14
CA ALA A 835 -82.44 -13.96 6.43
C ALA A 835 -81.43 -13.13 7.24
N ILE A 836 -81.14 -11.90 6.80
CA ILE A 836 -80.26 -10.96 7.53
C ILE A 836 -80.79 -10.71 8.96
N ALA A 837 -82.11 -10.52 9.13
CA ALA A 837 -82.71 -10.34 10.46
C ALA A 837 -82.57 -11.59 11.34
N ALA A 838 -82.65 -12.80 10.77
CA ALA A 838 -82.43 -14.05 11.51
C ALA A 838 -80.97 -14.23 11.92
N ILE A 839 -80.02 -13.88 11.06
CA ILE A 839 -78.57 -13.95 11.33
C ILE A 839 -78.17 -12.95 12.43
N LYS A 840 -78.65 -11.70 12.36
CA LYS A 840 -78.41 -10.69 13.40
C LYS A 840 -79.14 -10.98 14.71
N GLY A 841 -80.33 -11.57 14.67
CA GLY A 841 -81.15 -11.86 15.85
C GLY A 841 -80.81 -13.16 16.60
N SER A 842 -80.10 -14.11 15.98
CA SER A 842 -79.74 -15.39 16.60
C SER A 842 -78.62 -15.27 17.64
N ARG A 843 -77.77 -14.23 17.53
CA ARG A 843 -76.65 -13.98 18.46
C ARG A 843 -77.07 -13.27 19.76
N THR A 844 -78.32 -12.81 19.88
CA THR A 844 -78.88 -12.23 21.11
C THR A 844 -79.71 -13.22 21.95
N SER A 845 -79.55 -14.53 21.72
CA SER A 845 -80.30 -15.57 22.45
C SER A 845 -79.47 -16.83 22.77
N ARG A 846 -78.14 -16.67 22.89
CA ARG A 846 -77.23 -17.59 23.59
C ARG A 846 -76.42 -16.79 24.60
#